data_AF-A0A8C1R061-F1
#
_entry.id   AF-A0A8C1R061-F1
#
_cell.length_a   1.000
_cell.length_b   1.000
_cell.length_c   1.000
_cell.angle_alpha   90.00
_cell.angle_beta   90.00
_cell.angle_gamma   90.00
#
_symmetry.space_group_name_H-M   'P 1'
#
loop_
_entity.id
_entity.type
_entity.pdbx_description
1 polymer ?
#
loop_
_entity_poly.entity_id
_entity_poly.type
_entity_poly.pdbx_seq_one_letter_code
_entity_poly.pdbx_strand_id
1 'polypeptide(L)'
;MRLSLASQHLLVLLSVLSLTNPSSTTTTDPSVNTTTTTAQPWTAPAVFYPFGLAAGDTEHVETGGESYYSVGLSTPFKFFGRTYNQIYVNYNGLLTFNVPSTSGPYSPTRGAEDFIAALWNDFDDYYNGVFSYQQYTNGSVLTRATQDINQYFSQVNINAAWVFVVTWRYALQPDPAILFQVVLISGSGQSYFLMNYGDCAVLYGQLEAGYDTINSTSYFVIPDSTNGNYQNLKNTSNVNVPGRWAFNAWAAPAIFYLFGSAAGDTEYSLTSDEGYVPVSFSIPYTFFGNTYNSLYVHFNGLLTFNQPQPASGPNYNPTRGAEDFIAALWSDLDDYYSCFFSYQQYTNGSVLTRATHDINQYFPQMNFTASWVFVVTWKYGPQQNPAILLQVVLVSGGDLSFFLMNYGDCATISEQMEAGYDTINSIYHFVIPDSTNGNYQNLKNTTNVNVPGRWAFIAGNESVSTTTTAQPWTAPAIFYPFGSAARDAERLISGDEAYESVALSTPYTFFGRTYNSLYVHYNGLITFNQPQPASGPYYYVTRGAEDFIAPLWSDLDDMGWMGKYWYQQYTSGSVLTRATQDINWYFPQMNFTASWVFVVTWDFVATSDVNSFIHHSAQAITFQGVLISGGNLSFFLIHYGDCAIIYDQVEAGYDTINSIHHFVIPGSNVGYSIPNLKNTSNVNVPGRWAFMGGSENVVGLQMRLQSFSDLTKKEDIETVLQQIKQELVNRGLSSSVEMKLRKIKKTQP
;
A
#
# COMPACT_ATOMS: atom_id res chain seq x y z
N MET A 1 -3.91 5.20 13.44
CA MET A 1 -3.98 6.21 14.51
C MET A 1 -2.55 6.54 14.95
N ARG A 2 -2.03 7.74 14.65
CA ARG A 2 -0.70 8.20 15.11
C ARG A 2 -0.90 9.00 16.40
N LEU A 3 -0.47 8.45 17.54
CA LEU A 3 -0.42 9.16 18.81
C LEU A 3 0.99 9.79 18.96
N SER A 4 1.01 11.12 18.99
CA SER A 4 2.18 11.95 19.32
C SER A 4 2.11 12.26 20.82
N LEU A 5 3.18 11.96 21.56
CA LEU A 5 3.33 12.36 22.96
C LEU A 5 4.45 13.40 23.06
N ALA A 6 4.09 14.51 23.70
CA ALA A 6 4.83 15.76 23.72
C ALA A 6 6.10 15.74 24.57
N SER A 7 7.02 16.59 24.12
CA SER A 7 8.24 17.11 24.73
C SER A 7 8.14 17.46 26.23
N GLN A 8 9.22 17.24 26.96
CA GLN A 8 9.55 18.03 28.16
C GLN A 8 10.90 18.73 27.97
N HIS A 9 10.86 20.06 28.01
CA HIS A 9 12.01 20.94 28.22
C HIS A 9 12.43 20.94 29.69
N LEU A 10 13.73 21.01 29.95
CA LEU A 10 14.28 21.45 31.22
C LEU A 10 15.15 22.70 31.00
N LEU A 11 14.79 23.76 31.70
CA LEU A 11 15.39 25.09 31.73
C LEU A 11 16.40 25.16 32.90
N VAL A 12 17.63 25.65 32.68
CA VAL A 12 18.52 26.13 33.75
C VAL A 12 19.19 27.44 33.33
N LEU A 13 19.22 28.38 34.28
CA LEU A 13 19.45 29.82 34.15
C LEU A 13 20.90 30.31 33.91
N LEU A 14 20.94 31.52 33.34
CA LEU A 14 22.02 32.47 33.06
C LEU A 14 23.09 32.74 34.14
N SER A 15 24.27 33.18 33.68
CA SER A 15 24.86 34.48 34.08
C SER A 15 25.83 35.04 33.02
N VAL A 16 25.75 36.35 32.78
CA VAL A 16 26.59 37.20 31.91
C VAL A 16 27.32 38.20 32.82
N LEU A 17 28.58 38.55 32.53
CA LEU A 17 29.16 39.91 32.64
C LEU A 17 30.67 39.92 32.38
N SER A 18 31.13 40.61 31.32
CA SER A 18 31.78 41.94 31.43
C SER A 18 32.54 42.31 30.14
N LEU A 19 32.70 43.62 29.97
CA LEU A 19 33.06 44.38 28.78
C LEU A 19 34.48 44.98 28.89
N THR A 20 35.02 45.37 27.73
CA THR A 20 35.99 46.47 27.44
C THR A 20 37.48 46.30 27.76
N ASN A 21 38.33 46.47 26.74
CA ASN A 21 39.04 47.75 26.54
C ASN A 21 39.68 47.87 25.13
N PRO A 22 39.65 49.06 24.49
CA PRO A 22 40.36 49.35 23.25
C PRO A 22 41.61 50.24 23.45
N SER A 23 42.50 50.19 22.45
CA SER A 23 43.49 51.21 22.04
C SER A 23 44.81 51.35 22.81
N SER A 24 45.93 51.27 22.08
CA SER A 24 47.03 52.23 22.20
C SER A 24 47.68 52.47 20.84
N THR A 25 47.97 53.73 20.55
CA THR A 25 48.39 54.36 19.29
C THR A 25 49.86 54.80 19.35
N THR A 26 50.36 55.32 18.21
CA THR A 26 51.59 56.15 17.95
C THR A 26 52.83 55.36 17.49
N THR A 27 53.60 55.73 16.43
CA THR A 27 53.70 56.95 15.59
C THR A 27 54.49 56.66 14.30
N THR A 28 54.37 57.58 13.34
CA THR A 28 54.78 57.69 11.92
C THR A 28 56.28 57.68 11.54
N ASP A 29 56.61 57.17 10.34
CA ASP A 29 57.49 57.83 9.33
C ASP A 29 57.25 57.25 7.90
N PRO A 30 57.46 58.00 6.79
CA PRO A 30 56.78 57.79 5.51
C PRO A 30 57.57 57.01 4.44
N SER A 31 56.78 56.45 3.52
CA SER A 31 57.08 56.18 2.11
C SER A 31 58.33 55.36 1.74
N VAL A 32 58.14 54.06 1.58
CA VAL A 32 58.68 53.33 0.42
C VAL A 32 57.50 52.62 -0.25
N ASN A 33 57.22 53.00 -1.49
CA ASN A 33 56.23 52.36 -2.35
C ASN A 33 56.69 50.93 -2.66
N THR A 34 56.10 49.96 -1.99
CA THR A 34 55.88 48.61 -2.52
C THR A 34 54.39 48.38 -2.52
N THR A 35 53.76 48.61 -3.68
CA THR A 35 52.40 48.13 -3.95
C THR A 35 52.43 46.61 -3.97
N THR A 36 52.33 45.99 -2.79
CA THR A 36 51.71 44.67 -2.66
C THR A 36 50.23 44.86 -2.93
N THR A 37 49.81 44.56 -4.16
CA THR A 37 48.41 44.26 -4.48
C THR A 37 47.96 43.13 -3.56
N THR A 38 47.23 43.46 -2.50
CA THR A 38 46.40 42.48 -1.78
C THR A 38 45.37 41.97 -2.78
N ALA A 39 45.57 40.74 -3.25
CA ALA A 39 44.57 40.04 -4.06
C ALA A 39 43.22 40.07 -3.32
N GLN A 40 42.14 40.32 -4.06
CA GLN A 40 40.79 40.11 -3.54
C GLN A 40 40.69 38.69 -2.96
N PRO A 41 40.07 38.49 -1.79
CA PRO A 41 39.82 37.15 -1.29
C PRO A 41 38.98 36.39 -2.32
N TRP A 42 39.45 35.22 -2.73
CA TRP A 42 38.69 34.35 -3.63
C TRP A 42 37.32 34.02 -3.01
N THR A 43 36.27 34.17 -3.82
CA THR A 43 34.91 33.78 -3.44
C THR A 43 34.45 32.61 -4.28
N ALA A 44 33.99 31.55 -3.62
CA ALA A 44 33.42 30.40 -4.30
C ALA A 44 32.22 30.80 -5.18
N PRO A 45 31.97 30.08 -6.30
CA PRO A 45 30.80 30.33 -7.13
C PRO A 45 29.50 30.25 -6.33
N ALA A 46 28.54 31.14 -6.60
CA ALA A 46 27.30 31.26 -5.83
C ALA A 46 26.47 29.95 -5.76
N VAL A 47 26.66 29.04 -6.72
CA VAL A 47 26.03 27.72 -6.76
C VAL A 47 26.47 26.81 -5.61
N PHE A 48 27.60 27.07 -4.95
CA PHE A 48 28.08 26.28 -3.82
C PHE A 48 27.35 26.66 -2.52
N TYR A 49 27.08 25.65 -1.71
CA TYR A 49 26.73 25.80 -0.29
C TYR A 49 27.97 26.20 0.52
N PRO A 50 27.82 26.84 1.69
CA PRO A 50 28.96 27.20 2.54
C PRO A 50 29.86 25.98 2.83
N PHE A 51 31.18 26.17 2.74
CA PHE A 51 32.17 25.12 2.99
C PHE A 51 33.48 25.70 3.55
N GLY A 52 34.31 24.80 4.07
CA GLY A 52 35.63 25.05 4.65
C GLY A 52 35.60 25.48 6.11
N LEU A 53 36.78 25.67 6.72
CA LEU A 53 36.90 26.01 8.15
C LEU A 53 36.05 27.22 8.59
N ALA A 54 35.90 28.23 7.74
CA ALA A 54 35.09 29.42 8.03
C ALA A 54 33.58 29.12 8.13
N ALA A 55 33.12 28.05 7.49
CA ALA A 55 31.75 27.53 7.61
C ALA A 55 31.58 26.54 8.78
N GLY A 56 32.67 26.20 9.47
CA GLY A 56 32.71 25.22 10.57
C GLY A 56 32.86 23.77 10.10
N ASP A 57 33.29 23.54 8.85
CA ASP A 57 33.50 22.21 8.31
C ASP A 57 34.63 21.46 9.03
N THR A 58 34.51 20.14 9.08
CA THR A 58 35.65 19.24 9.32
C THR A 58 36.45 19.12 8.03
N GLU A 59 37.75 19.43 8.05
CA GLU A 59 38.63 19.35 6.89
C GLU A 59 39.63 18.20 7.02
N HIS A 60 39.84 17.48 5.92
CA HIS A 60 40.86 16.43 5.79
C HIS A 60 41.81 16.78 4.65
N VAL A 61 43.10 16.82 4.96
CA VAL A 61 44.19 17.06 4.02
C VAL A 61 44.89 15.72 3.81
N GLU A 62 44.90 15.25 2.57
CA GLU A 62 45.50 13.95 2.23
C GLU A 62 46.64 14.13 1.22
N THR A 63 47.59 13.20 1.27
CA THR A 63 48.74 13.14 0.36
C THR A 63 48.83 11.79 -0.37
N GLY A 64 47.73 11.01 -0.43
CA GLY A 64 47.65 9.72 -1.13
C GLY A 64 46.21 9.32 -1.49
N GLY A 65 46.04 8.60 -2.60
CA GLY A 65 44.80 8.51 -3.39
C GLY A 65 43.69 7.61 -2.87
N GLU A 66 43.95 6.75 -1.88
CA GLU A 66 42.96 5.76 -1.44
C GLU A 66 42.35 6.04 -0.06
N SER A 67 42.58 7.24 0.49
CA SER A 67 42.05 7.62 1.80
C SER A 67 40.53 7.81 1.77
N TYR A 68 39.85 7.24 2.75
CA TYR A 68 38.42 7.42 3.00
C TYR A 68 38.14 7.72 4.46
N TYR A 69 37.05 8.43 4.71
CA TYR A 69 36.61 8.79 6.05
C TYR A 69 35.16 8.40 6.26
N SER A 70 34.91 7.58 7.29
CA SER A 70 33.56 7.23 7.70
C SER A 70 32.93 8.41 8.44
N VAL A 71 31.78 8.86 7.96
CA VAL A 71 31.00 9.94 8.56
C VAL A 71 29.66 9.37 9.00
N GLY A 72 29.43 9.36 10.32
CA GLY A 72 28.12 9.04 10.89
C GLY A 72 27.14 10.17 10.61
N LEU A 73 25.98 9.84 10.03
CA LEU A 73 24.94 10.81 9.74
C LEU A 73 24.08 11.05 10.99
N SER A 74 23.88 12.32 11.36
CA SER A 74 23.01 12.71 12.47
C SER A 74 21.53 12.42 12.19
N THR A 75 21.18 12.29 10.91
CA THR A 75 19.87 11.88 10.42
C THR A 75 20.07 10.80 9.35
N PRO A 76 19.32 9.69 9.37
CA PRO A 76 19.43 8.68 8.33
C PRO A 76 19.07 9.24 6.96
N PHE A 77 19.91 9.02 5.95
CA PHE A 77 19.68 9.43 4.57
C PHE A 77 19.08 8.27 3.77
N LYS A 78 18.00 8.51 3.01
CA LYS A 78 17.43 7.51 2.12
C LYS A 78 18.02 7.66 0.72
N PHE A 79 18.62 6.61 0.21
CA PHE A 79 19.16 6.56 -1.14
C PHE A 79 18.60 5.35 -1.87
N PHE A 80 17.76 5.61 -2.88
CA PHE A 80 17.10 4.62 -3.73
C PHE A 80 16.50 3.44 -2.93
N GLY A 81 15.65 3.78 -1.96
CA GLY A 81 14.88 2.80 -1.18
C GLY A 81 15.63 2.19 0.01
N ARG A 82 16.95 2.42 0.13
CA ARG A 82 17.77 2.00 1.27
C ARG A 82 18.00 3.17 2.22
N THR A 83 18.12 2.88 3.52
CA THR A 83 18.33 3.90 4.56
C THR A 83 19.74 3.74 5.16
N TYR A 84 20.49 4.83 5.16
CA TYR A 84 21.89 4.86 5.58
C TYR A 84 22.10 5.76 6.77
N ASN A 85 22.81 5.26 7.78
CA ASN A 85 23.19 6.02 8.97
C ASN A 85 24.63 6.52 8.91
N GLN A 86 25.34 6.18 7.84
CA GLN A 86 26.73 6.56 7.62
C GLN A 86 27.00 6.67 6.13
N ILE A 87 28.06 7.37 5.79
CA ILE A 87 28.68 7.40 4.46
C ILE A 87 30.18 7.31 4.61
N TYR A 88 30.87 6.93 3.55
CA TYR A 88 32.32 7.05 3.43
C TYR A 88 32.61 8.13 2.40
N VAL A 89 33.34 9.16 2.84
CA VAL A 89 33.83 10.23 1.97
C VAL A 89 35.21 9.82 1.50
N ASN A 90 35.34 9.52 0.21
CA ASN A 90 36.60 9.19 -0.40
C ASN A 90 37.28 10.48 -0.91
N TYR A 91 38.60 10.51 -0.79
CA TYR A 91 39.42 11.61 -1.32
C TYR A 91 39.11 11.87 -2.79
N ASN A 92 39.06 10.83 -3.63
CA ASN A 92 38.87 10.87 -5.08
C ASN A 92 37.45 11.24 -5.57
N GLY A 93 36.66 11.95 -4.76
CA GLY A 93 35.38 12.52 -5.18
C GLY A 93 34.18 11.55 -5.18
N LEU A 94 34.28 10.48 -4.40
CA LEU A 94 33.24 9.44 -4.25
C LEU A 94 32.62 9.46 -2.85
N LEU A 95 31.30 9.34 -2.78
CA LEU A 95 30.56 8.99 -1.57
C LEU A 95 30.00 7.59 -1.71
N THR A 96 30.36 6.67 -0.81
CA THR A 96 29.76 5.34 -0.73
C THR A 96 28.97 5.17 0.56
N PHE A 97 27.96 4.30 0.55
CA PHE A 97 27.05 4.15 1.69
C PHE A 97 27.30 2.90 2.53
N ASN A 98 27.78 1.81 1.91
CA ASN A 98 27.84 0.49 2.55
C ASN A 98 29.25 0.05 2.92
N VAL A 99 30.21 0.31 2.05
CA VAL A 99 31.58 -0.13 2.20
C VAL A 99 32.53 1.01 1.88
N PRO A 100 33.70 1.07 2.53
CA PRO A 100 34.77 1.93 2.08
C PRO A 100 35.30 1.36 0.76
N SER A 101 35.00 2.02 -0.36
CA SER A 101 35.51 1.58 -1.66
C SER A 101 36.98 1.97 -1.80
N THR A 102 37.81 1.00 -2.18
CA THR A 102 39.23 1.15 -2.51
C THR A 102 39.44 0.80 -3.98
N SER A 103 40.14 1.69 -4.69
CA SER A 103 40.59 1.67 -6.10
C SER A 103 40.35 0.42 -6.97
N GLY A 104 39.81 0.66 -8.16
CA GLY A 104 40.12 -0.08 -9.37
C GLY A 104 39.94 0.83 -10.60
N PRO A 105 40.72 0.65 -11.69
CA PRO A 105 40.43 1.35 -12.94
C PRO A 105 39.11 0.80 -13.49
N TYR A 106 38.47 1.56 -14.37
CA TYR A 106 37.16 1.29 -15.00
C TYR A 106 35.97 1.78 -14.18
N SER A 107 35.31 2.80 -14.75
CA SER A 107 33.95 3.28 -14.54
C SER A 107 33.29 2.85 -13.21
N PRO A 108 32.95 3.78 -12.31
CA PRO A 108 32.20 3.45 -11.11
C PRO A 108 30.82 2.86 -11.48
N THR A 109 30.32 3.08 -12.69
CA THR A 109 29.10 2.41 -13.18
C THR A 109 29.39 0.95 -13.53
N ARG A 110 28.55 0.03 -12.99
CA ARG A 110 28.65 -1.46 -12.97
C ARG A 110 29.00 -2.06 -11.60
N GLY A 111 28.68 -1.35 -10.51
CA GLY A 111 29.08 -1.72 -9.14
C GLY A 111 28.03 -2.48 -8.30
N ALA A 112 28.52 -3.27 -7.35
CA ALA A 112 27.74 -3.94 -6.31
C ALA A 112 27.36 -3.02 -5.13
N GLU A 113 27.43 -1.69 -5.32
CA GLU A 113 27.44 -0.69 -4.25
C GLU A 113 26.53 0.50 -4.59
N ASP A 114 25.97 1.14 -3.56
CA ASP A 114 25.33 2.45 -3.69
C ASP A 114 26.40 3.53 -3.54
N PHE A 115 26.48 4.44 -4.51
CA PHE A 115 27.40 5.56 -4.44
C PHE A 115 26.93 6.82 -5.20
N ILE A 116 27.53 7.95 -4.83
CA ILE A 116 27.46 9.22 -5.55
C ILE A 116 28.90 9.58 -5.95
N ALA A 117 29.17 9.60 -7.25
CA ALA A 117 30.44 10.01 -7.83
C ALA A 117 30.32 11.48 -8.26
N ALA A 118 30.74 12.40 -7.40
CA ALA A 118 30.70 13.83 -7.72
C ALA A 118 31.63 14.12 -8.90
N LEU A 119 32.84 13.59 -8.85
CA LEU A 119 33.80 13.60 -9.94
C LEU A 119 34.81 12.49 -9.64
N TRP A 120 34.66 11.32 -10.24
CA TRP A 120 35.52 10.17 -9.95
C TRP A 120 36.75 10.17 -10.86
N ASN A 121 37.93 10.35 -10.26
CA ASN A 121 39.23 10.31 -10.92
C ASN A 121 40.34 10.07 -9.88
N ASP A 122 41.54 9.70 -10.30
CA ASP A 122 42.70 9.52 -9.42
C ASP A 122 43.47 10.85 -9.30
N PHE A 123 43.06 11.70 -8.36
CA PHE A 123 43.51 13.09 -8.31
C PHE A 123 44.88 13.29 -7.66
N ASP A 124 45.28 12.37 -6.78
CA ASP A 124 46.55 12.44 -6.03
C ASP A 124 47.79 12.30 -6.91
N ASP A 125 47.66 11.64 -8.06
CA ASP A 125 48.70 11.58 -9.09
C ASP A 125 49.07 12.97 -9.66
N TYR A 126 48.19 13.96 -9.51
CA TYR A 126 48.33 15.27 -10.16
C TYR A 126 48.29 16.46 -9.19
N TYR A 127 47.51 16.38 -8.11
CA TYR A 127 47.25 17.52 -7.24
C TYR A 127 47.10 17.14 -5.76
N ASN A 128 47.65 17.99 -4.89
CA ASN A 128 47.26 18.01 -3.47
C ASN A 128 45.85 18.59 -3.34
N GLY A 129 45.05 17.98 -2.47
CA GLY A 129 43.65 18.31 -2.29
C GLY A 129 43.21 18.26 -0.85
N VAL A 130 42.07 18.90 -0.60
CA VAL A 130 41.38 18.92 0.68
C VAL A 130 39.91 18.66 0.40
N PHE A 131 39.31 17.75 1.15
CA PHE A 131 37.86 17.70 1.24
C PHE A 131 37.40 18.18 2.61
N SER A 132 36.26 18.86 2.63
CA SER A 132 35.64 19.39 3.85
C SER A 132 34.18 18.97 3.90
N TYR A 133 33.65 18.69 5.10
CA TYR A 133 32.24 18.37 5.26
C TYR A 133 31.61 18.96 6.52
N GLN A 134 30.29 19.17 6.47
CA GLN A 134 29.48 19.60 7.59
C GLN A 134 28.04 19.06 7.52
N GLN A 135 27.44 18.85 8.69
CA GLN A 135 26.02 18.51 8.86
C GLN A 135 25.25 19.67 9.48
N TYR A 136 24.11 20.00 8.89
CA TYR A 136 23.22 21.08 9.33
C TYR A 136 21.87 20.50 9.73
N THR A 137 21.37 20.90 10.89
CA THR A 137 20.01 20.58 11.40
C THR A 137 19.18 21.82 11.72
N ASN A 138 19.75 23.02 11.53
CA ASN A 138 19.09 24.32 11.65
C ASN A 138 19.84 25.37 10.81
N GLY A 139 19.27 26.58 10.71
CA GLY A 139 19.92 27.74 10.08
C GLY A 139 19.63 27.92 8.59
N SER A 140 20.31 28.89 7.98
CA SER A 140 20.06 29.35 6.61
C SER A 140 20.34 28.30 5.53
N VAL A 141 21.19 27.30 5.82
CA VAL A 141 21.49 26.19 4.90
C VAL A 141 20.25 25.33 4.65
N LEU A 142 19.45 25.03 5.68
CA LEU A 142 18.19 24.28 5.52
C LEU A 142 17.16 25.11 4.74
N THR A 143 17.08 26.42 4.99
CA THR A 143 16.20 27.32 4.24
C THR A 143 16.54 27.35 2.77
N ARG A 144 17.84 27.46 2.44
CA ARG A 144 18.32 27.42 1.04
C ARG A 144 18.02 26.07 0.40
N ALA A 145 18.31 24.95 1.06
CA ALA A 145 18.03 23.61 0.55
C ALA A 145 16.53 23.39 0.29
N THR A 146 15.68 23.88 1.19
CA THR A 146 14.22 23.87 1.01
C THR A 146 13.79 24.65 -0.23
N GLN A 147 14.31 25.86 -0.40
CA GLN A 147 13.99 26.72 -1.55
C GLN A 147 14.48 26.10 -2.87
N ASP A 148 15.73 25.64 -2.91
CA ASP A 148 16.34 25.04 -4.09
C ASP A 148 15.52 23.81 -4.55
N ILE A 149 15.20 22.88 -3.64
CA ILE A 149 14.44 21.67 -4.01
C ILE A 149 13.01 22.01 -4.42
N ASN A 150 12.29 22.86 -3.68
CA ASN A 150 10.93 23.25 -4.04
C ASN A 150 10.87 24.02 -5.38
N GLN A 151 11.95 24.72 -5.76
CA GLN A 151 12.06 25.37 -7.05
C GLN A 151 12.26 24.36 -8.20
N TYR A 152 13.14 23.38 -8.01
CA TYR A 152 13.50 22.44 -9.08
C TYR A 152 12.48 21.31 -9.26
N PHE A 153 11.80 20.94 -8.18
CA PHE A 153 10.81 19.86 -8.16
C PHE A 153 9.44 20.46 -7.80
N SER A 154 8.81 21.14 -8.76
CA SER A 154 7.62 21.99 -8.56
C SER A 154 6.35 21.29 -8.04
N GLN A 155 6.35 19.95 -7.94
CA GLN A 155 5.25 19.14 -7.41
C GLN A 155 5.47 18.62 -5.98
N VAL A 156 6.60 18.97 -5.34
CA VAL A 156 6.90 18.59 -3.96
C VAL A 156 7.04 19.82 -3.07
N ASN A 157 6.53 19.71 -1.85
CA ASN A 157 6.68 20.72 -0.81
C ASN A 157 7.53 20.14 0.33
N ILE A 158 8.85 20.06 0.12
CA ILE A 158 9.78 19.62 1.15
C ILE A 158 10.00 20.73 2.17
N ASN A 159 10.20 20.34 3.43
CA ASN A 159 10.82 21.16 4.44
C ASN A 159 12.09 20.44 4.90
N ALA A 160 13.27 20.93 4.49
CA ALA A 160 14.54 20.29 4.80
C ALA A 160 14.76 20.30 6.32
N ALA A 161 14.91 19.11 6.90
CA ALA A 161 15.20 18.92 8.32
C ALA A 161 16.68 18.62 8.57
N TRP A 162 17.41 18.21 7.53
CA TRP A 162 18.82 17.88 7.60
C TRP A 162 19.50 18.10 6.25
N VAL A 163 20.71 18.65 6.27
CA VAL A 163 21.56 18.85 5.08
C VAL A 163 22.99 18.44 5.40
N PHE A 164 23.61 17.61 4.57
CA PHE A 164 25.04 17.32 4.60
C PHE A 164 25.71 17.96 3.38
N VAL A 165 26.76 18.74 3.60
CA VAL A 165 27.55 19.37 2.55
C VAL A 165 28.95 18.79 2.60
N VAL A 166 29.46 18.35 1.45
CA VAL A 166 30.86 17.93 1.29
C VAL A 166 31.45 18.56 0.04
N THR A 167 32.63 19.13 0.15
CA THR A 167 33.29 19.88 -0.92
C THR A 167 34.72 19.40 -1.09
N TRP A 168 35.13 19.11 -2.32
CA TRP A 168 36.50 18.76 -2.69
C TRP A 168 37.17 19.92 -3.40
N ARG A 169 38.42 20.20 -3.04
CA ARG A 169 39.22 21.30 -3.57
C ARG A 169 40.63 20.79 -3.85
N TYR A 170 41.09 20.92 -5.09
CA TYR A 170 42.45 20.53 -5.48
C TYR A 170 43.23 21.70 -6.06
N ALA A 171 44.56 21.58 -6.01
CA ALA A 171 45.50 22.57 -6.56
C ALA A 171 45.26 23.97 -5.98
N LEU A 172 45.29 24.06 -4.66
CA LEU A 172 45.05 25.30 -3.92
C LEU A 172 46.20 26.29 -4.21
N GLN A 173 46.02 27.28 -5.11
CA GLN A 173 46.62 28.64 -5.08
C GLN A 173 46.49 29.38 -6.45
N PRO A 174 46.06 30.66 -6.46
CA PRO A 174 45.35 31.38 -5.38
C PRO A 174 43.93 30.86 -5.16
N ASP A 175 43.40 30.13 -6.14
CA ASP A 175 42.05 29.56 -6.20
C ASP A 175 42.17 28.04 -6.44
N PRO A 176 41.19 27.21 -6.02
CA PRO A 176 41.20 25.79 -6.37
C PRO A 176 41.04 25.61 -7.89
N ALA A 177 41.97 24.90 -8.52
CA ALA A 177 41.87 24.60 -9.95
C ALA A 177 40.82 23.53 -10.26
N ILE A 178 40.45 22.70 -9.28
CA ILE A 178 39.34 21.75 -9.34
C ILE A 178 38.48 21.94 -8.10
N LEU A 179 37.20 22.24 -8.30
CA LEU A 179 36.23 22.49 -7.25
C LEU A 179 34.90 21.82 -7.56
N PHE A 180 34.43 20.93 -6.68
CA PHE A 180 33.11 20.32 -6.77
C PHE A 180 32.56 19.98 -5.39
N GLN A 181 31.24 19.84 -5.29
CA GLN A 181 30.52 19.67 -4.03
C GLN A 181 29.32 18.73 -4.19
N VAL A 182 29.07 17.89 -3.18
CA VAL A 182 27.82 17.14 -3.03
C VAL A 182 27.04 17.67 -1.84
N VAL A 183 25.73 17.80 -2.00
CA VAL A 183 24.81 18.20 -0.94
C VAL A 183 23.72 17.15 -0.80
N LEU A 184 23.65 16.46 0.34
CA LEU A 184 22.55 15.52 0.66
C LEU A 184 21.49 16.27 1.47
N ILE A 185 20.22 16.11 1.12
CA ILE A 185 19.10 16.86 1.70
C ILE A 185 18.02 15.86 2.11
N SER A 186 17.58 15.91 3.38
CA SER A 186 16.45 15.11 3.87
C SER A 186 15.42 15.98 4.59
N GLY A 187 14.15 15.71 4.33
CA GLY A 187 13.04 16.51 4.86
C GLY A 187 11.69 15.95 4.42
N SER A 188 10.65 16.12 5.23
CA SER A 188 9.29 15.63 4.92
C SER A 188 9.20 14.16 4.47
N GLY A 189 10.13 13.31 4.90
CA GLY A 189 10.20 11.89 4.50
C GLY A 189 10.85 11.60 3.14
N GLN A 190 11.35 12.63 2.45
CA GLN A 190 11.99 12.57 1.14
C GLN A 190 13.51 12.79 1.25
N SER A 191 14.26 12.42 0.21
CA SER A 191 15.70 12.59 0.16
C SER A 191 16.15 12.99 -1.24
N TYR A 192 17.04 13.97 -1.32
CA TYR A 192 17.56 14.56 -2.54
C TYR A 192 19.07 14.70 -2.43
N PHE A 193 19.74 14.80 -3.56
CA PHE A 193 21.14 15.23 -3.58
C PHE A 193 21.43 16.17 -4.74
N LEU A 194 22.37 17.08 -4.50
CA LEU A 194 22.87 18.02 -5.49
C LEU A 194 24.35 17.73 -5.74
N MET A 195 24.78 17.95 -6.98
CA MET A 195 26.19 18.09 -7.35
C MET A 195 26.41 19.49 -7.90
N ASN A 196 27.37 20.22 -7.33
CA ASN A 196 27.75 21.56 -7.77
C ASN A 196 29.19 21.55 -8.29
N TYR A 197 29.42 22.19 -9.44
CA TYR A 197 30.70 22.21 -10.14
C TYR A 197 31.20 23.64 -10.30
N GLY A 198 32.47 23.85 -9.95
CA GLY A 198 33.24 25.05 -10.24
C GLY A 198 34.22 24.80 -11.38
N ASP A 199 35.32 25.54 -11.40
CA ASP A 199 36.38 25.28 -12.36
C ASP A 199 36.97 23.87 -12.14
N CYS A 200 37.22 23.17 -13.25
CA CYS A 200 37.84 21.86 -13.29
C CYS A 200 39.02 21.89 -14.27
N ALA A 201 40.24 21.90 -13.75
CA ALA A 201 41.47 21.82 -14.53
C ALA A 201 41.56 20.52 -15.34
N VAL A 202 42.44 20.51 -16.35
CA VAL A 202 42.64 19.32 -17.20
C VAL A 202 43.27 18.20 -16.37
N LEU A 203 42.59 17.06 -16.35
CA LEU A 203 43.00 15.78 -15.79
C LEU A 203 43.34 14.81 -16.92
N TYR A 204 44.30 13.92 -16.67
CA TYR A 204 44.66 12.84 -17.58
C TYR A 204 44.04 11.54 -17.05
N GLY A 205 43.10 10.94 -17.79
CA GLY A 205 42.44 9.69 -17.40
C GLY A 205 40.96 9.63 -17.78
N GLN A 206 40.32 8.50 -17.48
CA GLN A 206 38.86 8.39 -17.55
C GLN A 206 38.23 9.08 -16.33
N LEU A 207 37.17 9.83 -16.57
CA LEU A 207 36.45 10.59 -15.54
C LEU A 207 34.96 10.40 -15.74
N GLU A 208 34.24 10.16 -14.65
CA GLU A 208 32.78 10.05 -14.66
C GLU A 208 32.20 10.81 -13.47
N ALA A 209 31.07 11.47 -13.69
CA ALA A 209 30.28 12.10 -12.66
C ALA A 209 28.85 11.59 -12.74
N GLY A 210 28.23 11.28 -11.61
CA GLY A 210 26.98 10.57 -11.59
C GLY A 210 26.68 9.84 -10.29
N TYR A 211 25.76 8.90 -10.36
CA TYR A 211 25.45 8.00 -9.25
C TYR A 211 25.11 6.61 -9.79
N ASP A 212 25.26 5.61 -8.95
CA ASP A 212 24.83 4.25 -9.23
C ASP A 212 24.29 3.62 -7.94
N THR A 213 23.46 2.60 -8.11
CA THR A 213 22.93 1.79 -7.02
C THR A 213 23.45 0.36 -7.14
N ILE A 214 23.37 -0.40 -6.05
CA ILE A 214 23.70 -1.83 -6.06
C ILE A 214 22.97 -2.52 -7.23
N ASN A 215 23.72 -3.23 -8.08
CA ASN A 215 23.26 -3.92 -9.30
C ASN A 215 22.76 -2.98 -10.41
N SER A 216 23.10 -1.69 -10.35
CA SER A 216 22.72 -0.66 -11.31
C SER A 216 21.22 -0.57 -11.60
N THR A 217 20.41 -0.81 -10.58
CA THR A 217 18.93 -0.70 -10.66
C THR A 217 18.45 0.72 -10.91
N SER A 218 19.26 1.71 -10.56
CA SER A 218 19.10 3.12 -10.89
C SER A 218 20.50 3.74 -10.96
N TYR A 219 20.83 4.35 -12.08
CA TYR A 219 22.12 5.02 -12.28
C TYR A 219 21.96 6.19 -13.22
N PHE A 220 22.87 7.16 -13.12
CA PHE A 220 22.94 8.27 -14.04
C PHE A 220 24.39 8.69 -14.22
N VAL A 221 24.78 8.89 -15.47
CA VAL A 221 26.09 9.46 -15.83
C VAL A 221 25.85 10.81 -16.48
N ILE A 222 26.50 11.85 -15.95
CA ILE A 222 26.40 13.20 -16.51
C ILE A 222 27.06 13.20 -17.90
N PRO A 223 26.34 13.54 -18.99
CA PRO A 223 26.83 13.36 -20.35
C PRO A 223 28.18 14.03 -20.67
N ASP A 224 28.43 15.21 -20.10
CA ASP A 224 29.67 15.96 -20.34
C ASP A 224 30.88 15.40 -19.58
N SER A 225 30.67 14.52 -18.60
CA SER A 225 31.76 13.95 -17.79
C SER A 225 32.61 12.95 -18.58
N THR A 226 32.02 12.11 -19.43
CA THR A 226 32.67 10.95 -20.04
C THR A 226 33.40 11.21 -21.36
N ASN A 227 33.15 12.36 -22.00
CA ASN A 227 33.68 12.69 -23.33
C ASN A 227 34.90 13.63 -23.30
N GLY A 228 35.56 13.78 -22.14
CA GLY A 228 36.65 14.75 -21.97
C GLY A 228 36.19 16.22 -21.88
N ASN A 229 34.87 16.46 -21.82
CA ASN A 229 34.26 17.78 -21.70
C ASN A 229 33.91 18.16 -20.25
N TYR A 230 34.45 17.46 -19.25
CA TYR A 230 34.10 17.67 -17.83
C TYR A 230 34.38 19.10 -17.34
N GLN A 231 35.27 19.84 -18.00
CA GLN A 231 35.49 21.27 -17.71
C GLN A 231 34.24 22.14 -17.96
N ASN A 232 33.31 21.65 -18.77
CA ASN A 232 32.04 22.28 -19.06
C ASN A 232 30.96 21.98 -18.00
N LEU A 233 31.22 21.11 -17.01
CA LEU A 233 30.24 20.79 -15.96
C LEU A 233 29.76 22.03 -15.20
N LYS A 234 30.61 23.06 -15.06
CA LYS A 234 30.25 24.37 -14.48
C LYS A 234 29.18 25.14 -15.26
N ASN A 235 28.93 24.76 -16.52
CA ASN A 235 27.96 25.40 -17.41
C ASN A 235 26.75 24.48 -17.70
N THR A 236 26.81 23.19 -17.37
CA THR A 236 25.70 22.25 -17.61
C THR A 236 24.80 22.11 -16.39
N SER A 237 23.56 21.67 -16.64
CA SER A 237 22.56 21.50 -15.59
C SER A 237 21.37 20.69 -16.10
N ASN A 238 20.72 19.95 -15.20
CA ASN A 238 19.38 19.40 -15.42
C ASN A 238 18.24 20.23 -14.79
N VAL A 239 18.58 21.34 -14.12
CA VAL A 239 17.64 22.23 -13.42
C VAL A 239 17.76 23.69 -13.88
N ASN A 240 18.40 23.93 -15.03
CA ASN A 240 18.65 25.25 -15.60
C ASN A 240 19.42 26.21 -14.66
N VAL A 241 20.27 25.68 -13.79
CA VAL A 241 21.19 26.45 -12.95
C VAL A 241 22.61 26.02 -13.32
N PRO A 242 23.39 26.87 -14.03
CA PRO A 242 24.74 26.51 -14.47
C PRO A 242 25.61 25.94 -13.35
N GLY A 243 26.20 24.77 -13.59
CA GLY A 243 27.06 24.10 -12.63
C GLY A 243 26.33 23.25 -11.61
N ARG A 244 24.99 23.16 -11.67
CA ARG A 244 24.18 22.37 -10.73
C ARG A 244 23.46 21.23 -11.40
N TRP A 245 23.61 20.06 -10.80
CA TRP A 245 22.82 18.88 -11.07
C TRP A 245 22.05 18.49 -9.81
N ALA A 246 20.75 18.26 -9.93
CA ALA A 246 19.88 17.90 -8.81
C ALA A 246 19.18 16.57 -9.08
N PHE A 247 19.13 15.70 -8.08
CA PHE A 247 18.56 14.38 -8.18
C PHE A 247 17.66 14.08 -6.98
N ASN A 248 16.54 13.42 -7.26
CA ASN A 248 15.75 12.76 -6.23
C ASN A 248 16.39 11.41 -5.88
N ALA A 249 16.61 11.13 -4.60
CA ALA A 249 17.18 9.86 -4.12
C ALA A 249 16.10 8.80 -3.86
N TRP A 250 14.99 8.86 -4.59
CA TRP A 250 13.83 7.98 -4.44
C TRP A 250 13.99 6.72 -5.30
N ALA A 251 13.56 5.57 -4.75
CA ALA A 251 13.30 4.37 -5.54
C ALA A 251 11.86 3.93 -5.33
N ALA A 252 11.36 3.19 -6.31
CA ALA A 252 10.11 2.47 -6.17
C ALA A 252 10.13 1.57 -4.92
N PRO A 253 8.98 1.32 -4.30
CA PRO A 253 8.87 0.37 -3.20
C PRO A 253 9.52 -0.97 -3.57
N ALA A 254 10.18 -1.64 -2.62
CA ALA A 254 10.91 -2.89 -2.87
C ALA A 254 10.04 -4.02 -3.47
N ILE A 255 8.72 -3.93 -3.33
CA ILE A 255 7.76 -4.83 -3.95
C ILE A 255 7.67 -4.68 -5.48
N PHE A 256 8.20 -3.61 -6.07
CA PHE A 256 8.24 -3.48 -7.53
C PHE A 256 9.32 -4.38 -8.11
N TYR A 257 8.98 -5.06 -9.20
CA TYR A 257 9.93 -5.67 -10.11
C TYR A 257 10.69 -4.57 -10.84
N LEU A 258 11.93 -4.85 -11.28
CA LEU A 258 12.74 -3.88 -12.01
C LEU A 258 11.98 -3.40 -13.25
N PHE A 259 12.07 -2.10 -13.54
CA PHE A 259 11.39 -1.47 -14.67
C PHE A 259 12.20 -0.27 -15.20
N GLY A 260 11.86 0.15 -16.41
CA GLY A 260 12.47 1.25 -17.15
C GLY A 260 13.62 0.81 -18.07
N SER A 261 14.12 1.74 -18.86
CA SER A 261 15.16 1.51 -19.88
C SER A 261 16.44 0.89 -19.34
N ALA A 262 16.83 1.22 -18.10
CA ALA A 262 17.96 0.58 -17.41
C ALA A 262 17.74 -0.92 -17.11
N ALA A 263 16.48 -1.35 -16.95
CA ALA A 263 16.10 -2.76 -16.85
C ALA A 263 15.92 -3.44 -18.23
N GLY A 264 16.09 -2.68 -19.32
CA GLY A 264 15.88 -3.13 -20.69
C GLY A 264 14.43 -3.06 -21.16
N ASP A 265 13.55 -2.38 -20.41
CA ASP A 265 12.14 -2.25 -20.79
C ASP A 265 11.96 -1.47 -22.10
N THR A 266 10.90 -1.80 -22.82
CA THR A 266 10.37 -0.95 -23.88
C THR A 266 9.49 0.13 -23.25
N GLU A 267 9.75 1.40 -23.58
CA GLU A 267 9.13 2.55 -22.94
C GLU A 267 8.21 3.30 -23.92
N TYR A 268 7.04 3.73 -23.43
CA TYR A 268 6.06 4.52 -24.17
C TYR A 268 5.61 5.72 -23.34
N SER A 269 5.48 6.87 -24.00
CA SER A 269 4.95 8.10 -23.41
C SER A 269 3.93 8.73 -24.34
N LEU A 270 2.79 9.14 -23.80
CA LEU A 270 1.79 9.94 -24.51
C LEU A 270 1.37 11.13 -23.65
N THR A 271 0.87 12.16 -24.31
CA THR A 271 0.21 13.30 -23.67
C THR A 271 -1.30 13.10 -23.51
N SER A 272 -1.81 11.91 -23.79
CA SER A 272 -3.22 11.48 -23.68
C SER A 272 -3.25 10.01 -23.27
N ASP A 273 -4.21 9.60 -22.46
CA ASP A 273 -4.35 8.24 -21.95
C ASP A 273 -5.32 7.35 -22.75
N GLU A 274 -6.03 7.91 -23.75
CA GLU A 274 -6.94 7.20 -24.67
C GLU A 274 -6.22 6.24 -25.66
N GLY A 275 -4.91 6.02 -25.48
CA GLY A 275 -4.10 5.14 -26.30
C GLY A 275 -3.96 3.73 -25.72
N TYR A 276 -3.57 2.79 -26.59
CA TYR A 276 -3.11 1.47 -26.20
C TYR A 276 -1.96 1.00 -27.08
N VAL A 277 -1.17 0.05 -26.58
CA VAL A 277 -0.13 -0.66 -27.33
C VAL A 277 -0.43 -2.16 -27.32
N PRO A 278 -0.61 -2.81 -28.49
CA PRO A 278 -0.71 -4.25 -28.56
C PRO A 278 0.66 -4.88 -28.27
N VAL A 279 0.70 -5.84 -27.34
CA VAL A 279 1.91 -6.55 -26.95
C VAL A 279 1.70 -8.04 -27.18
N SER A 280 2.53 -8.63 -28.05
CA SER A 280 2.54 -10.09 -28.26
C SER A 280 3.36 -10.77 -27.17
N PHE A 281 2.85 -11.88 -26.64
CA PHE A 281 3.58 -12.68 -25.66
C PHE A 281 4.58 -13.60 -26.34
N SER A 282 5.75 -13.75 -25.73
CA SER A 282 6.74 -14.75 -26.14
C SER A 282 6.33 -16.17 -25.75
N ILE A 283 5.49 -16.31 -24.72
CA ILE A 283 4.91 -17.57 -24.24
C ILE A 283 3.42 -17.31 -23.96
N PRO A 284 2.47 -18.16 -24.39
CA PRO A 284 1.06 -17.97 -24.12
C PRO A 284 0.76 -17.84 -22.62
N TYR A 285 -0.17 -16.96 -22.26
CA TYR A 285 -0.60 -16.73 -20.88
C TYR A 285 -2.06 -17.15 -20.70
N THR A 286 -2.33 -17.97 -19.68
CA THR A 286 -3.69 -18.38 -19.33
C THR A 286 -4.28 -17.41 -18.31
N PHE A 287 -5.49 -16.93 -18.55
CA PHE A 287 -6.27 -16.09 -17.66
C PHE A 287 -7.68 -16.68 -17.54
N PHE A 288 -8.02 -17.19 -16.35
CA PHE A 288 -9.29 -17.84 -16.01
C PHE A 288 -9.79 -18.86 -17.05
N GLY A 289 -8.87 -19.73 -17.48
CA GLY A 289 -9.15 -20.83 -18.43
C GLY A 289 -9.06 -20.46 -19.91
N ASN A 290 -8.99 -19.17 -20.24
CA ASN A 290 -8.71 -18.70 -21.59
C ASN A 290 -7.20 -18.54 -21.78
N THR A 291 -6.67 -18.95 -22.93
CA THR A 291 -5.23 -18.80 -23.24
C THR A 291 -5.04 -17.72 -24.31
N TYR A 292 -4.21 -16.74 -23.99
CA TYR A 292 -3.94 -15.56 -24.81
C TYR A 292 -2.50 -15.57 -25.33
N ASN A 293 -2.31 -15.04 -26.53
CA ASN A 293 -0.99 -14.85 -27.15
C ASN A 293 -0.56 -13.38 -27.19
N SER A 294 -1.42 -12.48 -26.72
CA SER A 294 -1.18 -11.04 -26.68
C SER A 294 -2.11 -10.38 -25.68
N LEU A 295 -1.81 -9.14 -25.33
CA LEU A 295 -2.71 -8.23 -24.63
C LEU A 295 -2.59 -6.82 -25.23
N TYR A 296 -3.44 -5.91 -24.76
CA TYR A 296 -3.33 -4.48 -25.02
C TYR A 296 -2.98 -3.77 -23.70
N VAL A 297 -1.88 -3.01 -23.71
CA VAL A 297 -1.48 -2.15 -22.58
C VAL A 297 -2.05 -0.77 -22.83
N HIS A 298 -2.94 -0.31 -21.96
CA HIS A 298 -3.55 1.01 -22.05
C HIS A 298 -2.79 2.02 -21.19
N PHE A 299 -2.82 3.29 -21.58
CA PHE A 299 -2.14 4.35 -20.82
C PHE A 299 -2.89 4.73 -19.54
N ASN A 300 -4.12 4.27 -19.33
CA ASN A 300 -4.91 4.53 -18.14
C ASN A 300 -4.77 3.44 -17.04
N GLY A 301 -3.80 2.53 -17.14
CA GLY A 301 -3.57 1.50 -16.11
C GLY A 301 -4.33 0.19 -16.34
N LEU A 302 -4.95 0.01 -17.52
CA LEU A 302 -5.70 -1.18 -17.92
C LEU A 302 -4.86 -2.14 -18.79
N LEU A 303 -5.08 -3.44 -18.60
CA LEU A 303 -4.68 -4.50 -19.52
C LEU A 303 -5.91 -5.26 -20.01
N THR A 304 -6.15 -5.32 -21.31
CA THR A 304 -7.23 -6.14 -21.90
C THR A 304 -6.64 -7.27 -22.75
N PHE A 305 -7.27 -8.44 -22.74
CA PHE A 305 -6.74 -9.63 -23.44
C PHE A 305 -7.40 -9.92 -24.79
N ASN A 306 -8.66 -9.54 -24.97
CA ASN A 306 -9.49 -9.94 -26.10
C ASN A 306 -9.79 -8.80 -27.10
N GLN A 307 -9.86 -7.54 -26.64
CA GLN A 307 -10.10 -6.41 -27.54
C GLN A 307 -9.42 -5.11 -27.06
N PRO A 308 -9.07 -4.20 -27.99
CA PRO A 308 -8.29 -2.99 -27.70
C PRO A 308 -9.06 -1.89 -26.96
N GLN A 309 -10.36 -2.02 -26.75
CA GLN A 309 -11.12 -1.03 -25.99
C GLN A 309 -12.29 -1.73 -25.28
N PRO A 310 -12.54 -1.42 -23.99
CA PRO A 310 -13.82 -1.67 -23.37
C PRO A 310 -14.94 -1.17 -24.27
N ALA A 311 -15.94 -2.00 -24.55
CA ALA A 311 -17.14 -1.52 -25.21
C ALA A 311 -17.79 -0.38 -24.37
N SER A 312 -17.50 0.88 -24.75
CA SER A 312 -18.03 2.18 -24.29
C SER A 312 -17.50 2.84 -22.98
N GLY A 313 -16.64 3.85 -23.14
CA GLY A 313 -16.59 5.15 -22.41
C GLY A 313 -16.25 5.21 -20.90
N PRO A 314 -15.78 6.38 -20.39
CA PRO A 314 -15.26 6.56 -19.02
C PRO A 314 -16.30 6.52 -17.87
N ASN A 315 -17.56 6.18 -18.14
CA ASN A 315 -18.62 6.03 -17.12
C ASN A 315 -18.96 4.57 -16.80
N TYR A 316 -18.15 3.61 -17.25
CA TYR A 316 -18.48 2.19 -17.14
C TYR A 316 -17.68 1.50 -16.04
N ASN A 317 -18.42 1.13 -15.00
CA ASN A 317 -18.04 0.15 -13.99
C ASN A 317 -17.45 -1.12 -14.67
N PRO A 318 -16.29 -1.62 -14.23
CA PRO A 318 -15.60 -2.79 -14.78
C PRO A 318 -16.44 -4.07 -14.87
N THR A 319 -17.59 -4.17 -14.20
CA THR A 319 -18.40 -5.40 -14.04
C THR A 319 -19.33 -5.77 -15.20
N ARG A 320 -18.96 -5.46 -16.45
CA ARG A 320 -19.89 -5.63 -17.59
C ARG A 320 -19.70 -6.90 -18.39
N GLY A 321 -18.82 -7.80 -17.96
CA GLY A 321 -18.76 -9.17 -18.46
C GLY A 321 -18.55 -9.30 -19.97
N ALA A 322 -18.04 -8.28 -20.66
CA ALA A 322 -17.74 -8.41 -22.08
C ALA A 322 -16.28 -8.84 -22.34
N GLU A 323 -15.41 -8.70 -21.32
CA GLU A 323 -13.97 -8.69 -21.51
C GLU A 323 -13.20 -9.33 -20.36
N ASP A 324 -12.08 -9.95 -20.72
CA ASP A 324 -11.06 -10.38 -19.77
C ASP A 324 -10.07 -9.21 -19.63
N PHE A 325 -9.97 -8.64 -18.42
CA PHE A 325 -9.04 -7.54 -18.15
C PHE A 325 -8.48 -7.53 -16.73
N ILE A 326 -7.35 -6.83 -16.59
CA ILE A 326 -6.72 -6.50 -15.33
C ILE A 326 -6.59 -4.98 -15.24
N ALA A 327 -7.21 -4.36 -14.25
CA ALA A 327 -7.18 -2.93 -14.00
C ALA A 327 -6.27 -2.64 -12.80
N ALA A 328 -5.04 -2.18 -13.05
CA ALA A 328 -4.14 -1.78 -11.97
C ALA A 328 -4.72 -0.58 -11.22
N LEU A 329 -5.22 0.39 -11.97
CA LEU A 329 -6.06 1.51 -11.54
C LEU A 329 -6.81 1.95 -12.80
N TRP A 330 -8.11 2.21 -12.73
CA TRP A 330 -8.94 2.66 -13.86
C TRP A 330 -9.50 4.06 -13.56
N SER A 331 -9.18 5.05 -14.40
CA SER A 331 -9.71 6.43 -14.38
C SER A 331 -9.29 7.19 -15.65
N ASP A 332 -9.90 8.36 -15.88
CA ASP A 332 -9.43 9.41 -16.81
C ASP A 332 -8.25 10.16 -16.16
N LEU A 333 -7.02 9.77 -16.51
CA LEU A 333 -5.80 10.29 -15.89
C LEU A 333 -5.17 11.44 -16.68
N ASP A 334 -5.64 11.70 -17.89
CA ASP A 334 -5.07 12.64 -18.87
C ASP A 334 -5.23 14.12 -18.50
N ASP A 335 -6.29 14.48 -17.77
CA ASP A 335 -6.54 15.86 -17.35
C ASP A 335 -5.51 16.38 -16.32
N TYR A 336 -4.73 15.50 -15.68
CA TYR A 336 -3.88 15.85 -14.54
C TYR A 336 -2.39 15.56 -14.72
N TYR A 337 -2.01 14.50 -15.45
CA TYR A 337 -0.60 14.07 -15.54
C TYR A 337 -0.21 13.54 -16.92
N SER A 338 1.03 13.79 -17.33
CA SER A 338 1.61 13.03 -18.45
C SER A 338 1.82 11.58 -18.04
N CYS A 339 1.34 10.65 -18.88
CA CYS A 339 1.46 9.22 -18.66
C CYS A 339 2.69 8.63 -19.35
N PHE A 340 3.34 7.74 -18.63
CA PHE A 340 4.40 6.90 -19.13
C PHE A 340 4.16 5.46 -18.67
N PHE A 341 4.34 4.48 -19.55
CA PHE A 341 4.50 3.10 -19.12
C PHE A 341 5.70 2.43 -19.76
N SER A 342 6.24 1.43 -19.08
CA SER A 342 7.28 0.55 -19.60
C SER A 342 6.90 -0.91 -19.40
N TYR A 343 7.31 -1.78 -20.31
CA TYR A 343 7.14 -3.21 -20.13
C TYR A 343 8.35 -4.03 -20.57
N GLN A 344 8.47 -5.22 -20.00
CA GLN A 344 9.44 -6.23 -20.41
C GLN A 344 8.92 -7.65 -20.20
N GLN A 345 9.39 -8.58 -21.05
CA GLN A 345 9.17 -10.01 -20.93
C GLN A 345 10.46 -10.73 -20.55
N TYR A 346 10.35 -11.69 -19.64
CA TYR A 346 11.46 -12.50 -19.15
C TYR A 346 11.13 -13.98 -19.35
N THR A 347 12.09 -14.73 -19.89
CA THR A 347 12.05 -16.21 -20.03
C THR A 347 13.23 -16.88 -19.33
N ASN A 348 14.14 -16.11 -18.74
CA ASN A 348 15.27 -16.56 -17.95
C ASN A 348 15.73 -15.47 -16.96
N GLY A 349 16.66 -15.81 -16.06
CA GLY A 349 17.32 -14.85 -15.18
C GLY A 349 16.70 -14.68 -13.79
N SER A 350 17.18 -13.66 -13.07
CA SER A 350 16.82 -13.41 -11.67
C SER A 350 15.35 -13.02 -11.48
N VAL A 351 14.70 -12.46 -12.51
CA VAL A 351 13.27 -12.09 -12.48
C VAL A 351 12.37 -13.32 -12.34
N LEU A 352 12.64 -14.41 -13.07
CA LEU A 352 11.90 -15.68 -12.92
C LEU A 352 12.13 -16.30 -11.54
N THR A 353 13.36 -16.20 -11.02
CA THR A 353 13.71 -16.70 -9.68
C THR A 353 12.91 -15.94 -8.61
N ARG A 354 12.84 -14.61 -8.73
CA ARG A 354 12.03 -13.76 -7.85
C ARG A 354 10.54 -14.08 -7.94
N ALA A 355 9.99 -14.19 -9.15
CA ALA A 355 8.58 -14.54 -9.35
C ALA A 355 8.24 -15.91 -8.79
N THR A 356 9.11 -16.89 -8.99
CA THR A 356 8.98 -18.23 -8.39
C THR A 356 8.97 -18.16 -6.87
N HIS A 357 9.87 -17.37 -6.27
CA HIS A 357 9.93 -17.20 -4.82
C HIS A 357 8.66 -16.51 -4.28
N ASP A 358 8.27 -15.38 -4.88
CA ASP A 358 7.10 -14.60 -4.48
C ASP A 358 5.82 -15.45 -4.54
N ILE A 359 5.59 -16.17 -5.65
CA ILE A 359 4.40 -17.03 -5.81
C ILE A 359 4.41 -18.17 -4.80
N ASN A 360 5.53 -18.87 -4.60
CA ASN A 360 5.59 -19.95 -3.61
C ASN A 360 5.49 -19.45 -2.16
N GLN A 361 5.88 -18.21 -1.88
CA GLN A 361 5.67 -17.59 -0.58
C GLN A 361 4.18 -17.38 -0.29
N TYR A 362 3.42 -16.92 -1.29
CA TYR A 362 1.99 -16.60 -1.13
C TYR A 362 1.08 -17.83 -1.31
N PHE A 363 1.49 -18.76 -2.17
CA PHE A 363 0.75 -19.97 -2.54
C PHE A 363 1.62 -21.24 -2.36
N PRO A 364 2.06 -21.56 -1.13
CA PRO A 364 3.06 -22.60 -0.87
C PRO A 364 2.63 -24.02 -1.25
N GLN A 365 1.33 -24.25 -1.45
CA GLN A 365 0.79 -25.57 -1.81
C GLN A 365 0.94 -25.88 -3.32
N MET A 366 1.29 -24.89 -4.14
CA MET A 366 1.28 -25.03 -5.60
C MET A 366 2.58 -25.60 -6.19
N ASN A 367 3.69 -25.61 -5.43
CA ASN A 367 5.02 -26.04 -5.92
C ASN A 367 5.36 -25.44 -7.30
N PHE A 368 5.21 -24.12 -7.40
CA PHE A 368 5.27 -23.39 -8.65
C PHE A 368 6.71 -23.13 -9.11
N THR A 369 6.95 -23.05 -10.42
CA THR A 369 8.19 -22.53 -11.01
C THR A 369 7.83 -21.68 -12.22
N ALA A 370 8.26 -20.42 -12.22
CA ALA A 370 7.99 -19.51 -13.33
C ALA A 370 8.84 -19.88 -14.56
N SER A 371 8.19 -20.00 -15.71
CA SER A 371 8.82 -20.13 -17.03
C SER A 371 8.72 -18.84 -17.85
N TRP A 372 7.82 -17.93 -17.46
CA TRP A 372 7.60 -16.65 -18.13
C TRP A 372 7.12 -15.59 -17.13
N VAL A 373 7.63 -14.37 -17.27
CA VAL A 373 7.19 -13.20 -16.50
C VAL A 373 7.04 -12.01 -17.44
N PHE A 374 5.90 -11.34 -17.40
CA PHE A 374 5.69 -10.04 -18.03
C PHE A 374 5.52 -8.98 -16.95
N VAL A 375 6.33 -7.93 -16.99
CA VAL A 375 6.28 -6.80 -16.07
C VAL A 375 5.85 -5.58 -16.86
N VAL A 376 4.82 -4.88 -16.38
CA VAL A 376 4.41 -3.58 -16.93
C VAL A 376 4.23 -2.59 -15.78
N THR A 377 4.80 -1.40 -15.92
CA THR A 377 4.81 -0.36 -14.90
C THR A 377 4.33 0.96 -15.47
N TRP A 378 3.34 1.57 -14.83
CA TRP A 378 2.84 2.92 -15.16
C TRP A 378 3.39 3.95 -14.18
N LYS A 379 3.78 5.09 -14.73
CA LYS A 379 4.27 6.29 -14.02
C LYS A 379 3.47 7.49 -14.53
N TYR A 380 2.74 8.13 -13.62
CA TYR A 380 2.03 9.38 -13.91
C TYR A 380 2.70 10.54 -13.17
N GLY A 381 2.95 11.64 -13.87
CA GLY A 381 3.62 12.83 -13.31
C GLY A 381 5.12 12.89 -13.63
N PRO A 382 5.90 13.77 -12.98
CA PRO A 382 7.28 14.06 -13.35
C PRO A 382 8.15 12.80 -13.27
N GLN A 383 8.93 12.54 -14.32
CA GLN A 383 9.60 11.25 -14.56
C GLN A 383 10.54 10.78 -13.42
N GLN A 384 11.00 11.67 -12.54
CA GLN A 384 11.87 11.33 -11.39
C GLN A 384 11.11 11.04 -10.08
N ASN A 385 9.84 11.41 -9.97
CA ASN A 385 8.96 11.04 -8.85
C ASN A 385 7.52 10.93 -9.36
N PRO A 386 7.08 9.74 -9.78
CA PRO A 386 5.71 9.59 -10.25
C PRO A 386 4.74 9.94 -9.12
N ALA A 387 3.79 10.82 -9.42
CA ALA A 387 2.66 11.11 -8.55
C ALA A 387 1.80 9.86 -8.34
N ILE A 388 1.70 9.01 -9.37
CA ILE A 388 1.05 7.69 -9.29
C ILE A 388 1.99 6.65 -9.88
N LEU A 389 2.30 5.61 -9.10
CA LEU A 389 3.12 4.47 -9.53
C LEU A 389 2.38 3.15 -9.34
N LEU A 390 2.23 2.40 -10.43
CA LEU A 390 1.50 1.14 -10.48
C LEU A 390 2.28 0.11 -11.28
N GLN A 391 2.20 -1.17 -10.92
CA GLN A 391 2.80 -2.24 -11.70
C GLN A 391 1.93 -3.49 -11.69
N VAL A 392 1.78 -4.11 -12.86
CA VAL A 392 1.20 -5.44 -13.00
C VAL A 392 2.30 -6.40 -13.43
N VAL A 393 2.33 -7.59 -12.82
CA VAL A 393 3.27 -8.66 -13.15
C VAL A 393 2.48 -9.91 -13.48
N LEU A 394 2.48 -10.35 -14.73
CA LEU A 394 1.92 -11.63 -15.14
C LEU A 394 3.00 -12.71 -15.02
N VAL A 395 2.66 -13.83 -14.41
CA VAL A 395 3.61 -14.92 -14.12
C VAL A 395 3.00 -16.22 -14.63
N SER A 396 3.71 -16.97 -15.47
CA SER A 396 3.30 -18.27 -15.97
C SER A 396 4.38 -19.32 -15.73
N GLY A 397 3.96 -20.52 -15.34
CA GLY A 397 4.76 -21.73 -15.24
C GLY A 397 4.32 -22.82 -16.22
N GLY A 398 3.59 -22.44 -17.28
CA GLY A 398 2.90 -23.37 -18.17
C GLY A 398 1.46 -23.57 -17.72
N ASP A 399 1.20 -24.61 -16.92
CA ASP A 399 -0.15 -25.00 -16.51
C ASP A 399 -0.76 -24.09 -15.43
N LEU A 400 0.09 -23.38 -14.69
CA LEU A 400 -0.32 -22.42 -13.67
C LEU A 400 0.09 -21.01 -14.07
N SER A 401 -0.85 -20.09 -13.92
CA SER A 401 -0.62 -18.65 -14.10
C SER A 401 -1.12 -17.86 -12.91
N PHE A 402 -0.47 -16.73 -12.68
CA PHE A 402 -0.73 -15.81 -11.58
C PHE A 402 -0.53 -14.39 -12.10
N PHE A 403 -1.14 -13.41 -11.44
CA PHE A 403 -0.72 -12.03 -11.59
C PHE A 403 -0.59 -11.33 -10.25
N LEU A 404 0.32 -10.35 -10.22
CA LEU A 404 0.56 -9.47 -9.09
C LEU A 404 0.18 -8.05 -9.49
N MET A 405 -0.36 -7.28 -8.56
CA MET A 405 -0.49 -5.83 -8.64
C MET A 405 0.33 -5.20 -7.52
N ASN A 406 1.23 -4.27 -7.86
CA ASN A 406 2.06 -3.54 -6.92
C ASN A 406 1.71 -2.04 -6.98
N TYR A 407 1.55 -1.44 -5.81
CA TYR A 407 1.13 -0.05 -5.63
C TYR A 407 2.21 0.76 -4.92
N GLY A 408 2.62 1.86 -5.55
CA GLY A 408 3.47 2.89 -4.96
C GLY A 408 2.65 4.04 -4.38
N ASP A 409 3.24 5.22 -4.33
CA ASP A 409 2.48 6.42 -4.01
C ASP A 409 1.45 6.70 -5.12
N CYS A 410 0.23 7.04 -4.72
CA CYS A 410 -0.86 7.43 -5.61
C CYS A 410 -1.41 8.79 -5.16
N ALA A 411 -1.13 9.85 -5.91
CA ALA A 411 -1.58 11.22 -5.64
C ALA A 411 -3.10 11.39 -5.81
N THR A 412 -3.70 12.37 -5.13
CA THR A 412 -5.15 12.58 -5.16
C THR A 412 -5.49 13.32 -6.44
N ILE A 413 -6.44 12.78 -7.19
CA ILE A 413 -7.14 13.43 -8.27
C ILE A 413 -8.66 13.34 -8.05
N SER A 414 -9.39 14.29 -8.64
CA SER A 414 -10.84 14.46 -8.48
C SER A 414 -11.67 13.55 -9.38
N GLU A 415 -11.30 12.27 -9.45
CA GLU A 415 -11.91 11.26 -10.30
C GLU A 415 -12.32 10.01 -9.51
N GLN A 416 -13.26 9.25 -10.07
CA GLN A 416 -13.57 7.90 -9.59
C GLN A 416 -12.46 6.94 -10.04
N MET A 417 -11.98 6.14 -9.11
CA MET A 417 -10.91 5.17 -9.32
C MET A 417 -11.37 3.81 -8.88
N GLU A 418 -11.03 2.78 -9.65
CA GLU A 418 -11.18 1.39 -9.23
C GLU A 418 -9.96 0.57 -9.62
N ALA A 419 -9.67 -0.48 -8.85
CA ALA A 419 -8.59 -1.41 -9.14
C ALA A 419 -9.10 -2.84 -8.94
N GLY A 420 -8.68 -3.77 -9.79
CA GLY A 420 -9.25 -5.11 -9.80
C GLY A 420 -9.08 -5.87 -11.10
N TYR A 421 -9.89 -6.90 -11.28
CA TYR A 421 -9.97 -7.66 -12.52
C TYR A 421 -11.41 -8.13 -12.77
N ASP A 422 -11.72 -8.40 -14.02
CA ASP A 422 -12.97 -9.05 -14.42
C ASP A 422 -12.69 -10.00 -15.60
N THR A 423 -13.63 -10.94 -15.78
CA THR A 423 -13.65 -11.90 -16.87
C THR A 423 -14.92 -11.75 -17.70
N ILE A 424 -14.93 -12.34 -18.88
CA ILE A 424 -16.12 -12.45 -19.72
C ILE A 424 -17.27 -13.08 -18.90
N ASN A 425 -18.44 -12.46 -18.99
CA ASN A 425 -19.67 -12.66 -18.21
C ASN A 425 -19.54 -12.43 -16.69
N SER A 426 -18.44 -11.83 -16.25
CA SER A 426 -18.12 -11.55 -14.85
C SER A 426 -18.18 -12.77 -13.92
N ILE A 427 -17.87 -13.95 -14.48
CA ILE A 427 -17.82 -15.23 -13.77
C ILE A 427 -16.82 -15.15 -12.62
N TYR A 428 -15.65 -14.59 -12.91
CA TYR A 428 -14.63 -14.25 -11.93
C TYR A 428 -14.35 -12.76 -12.00
N HIS A 429 -14.63 -12.06 -10.90
CA HIS A 429 -14.35 -10.64 -10.76
C HIS A 429 -13.87 -10.32 -9.35
N PHE A 430 -13.07 -9.27 -9.22
CA PHE A 430 -12.63 -8.79 -7.92
C PHE A 430 -12.33 -7.28 -7.99
N VAL A 431 -12.89 -6.54 -7.04
CA VAL A 431 -12.55 -5.12 -6.82
C VAL A 431 -11.73 -5.02 -5.54
N ILE A 432 -10.57 -4.37 -5.62
CA ILE A 432 -9.69 -4.19 -4.47
C ILE A 432 -10.37 -3.27 -3.44
N PRO A 433 -10.53 -3.71 -2.18
CA PRO A 433 -11.00 -2.84 -1.10
C PRO A 433 -10.15 -1.58 -0.98
N ASP A 434 -10.80 -0.45 -0.67
CA ASP A 434 -10.23 0.90 -0.65
C ASP A 434 -9.80 1.48 -2.01
N SER A 435 -9.96 0.77 -3.15
CA SER A 435 -9.72 1.40 -4.45
C SER A 435 -10.81 2.43 -4.80
N THR A 436 -12.05 2.21 -4.34
CA THR A 436 -13.21 3.06 -4.62
C THR A 436 -13.31 4.28 -3.69
N ASN A 437 -14.13 5.28 -4.05
CA ASN A 437 -14.49 6.44 -3.21
C ASN A 437 -13.34 7.38 -2.79
N GLY A 438 -12.29 7.51 -3.60
CA GLY A 438 -11.18 8.43 -3.32
C GLY A 438 -10.15 7.91 -2.30
N ASN A 439 -10.30 6.67 -1.82
CA ASN A 439 -9.38 6.04 -0.85
C ASN A 439 -8.20 5.31 -1.50
N TYR A 440 -8.10 5.30 -2.83
CA TYR A 440 -7.06 4.57 -3.58
C TYR A 440 -5.62 4.95 -3.21
N GLN A 441 -5.40 6.11 -2.58
CA GLN A 441 -4.12 6.44 -1.94
C GLN A 441 -3.64 5.41 -0.92
N ASN A 442 -4.58 4.68 -0.32
CA ASN A 442 -4.30 3.65 0.66
C ASN A 442 -3.89 2.32 0.03
N LEU A 443 -3.97 2.15 -1.30
CA LEU A 443 -3.62 0.89 -1.98
C LEU A 443 -2.19 0.44 -1.65
N LYS A 444 -1.25 1.39 -1.46
CA LYS A 444 0.12 1.10 -0.97
C LYS A 444 0.20 0.42 0.41
N ASN A 445 -0.90 0.42 1.16
CA ASN A 445 -1.01 -0.20 2.48
C ASN A 445 -1.97 -1.40 2.50
N THR A 446 -2.78 -1.60 1.45
CA THR A 446 -3.71 -2.75 1.36
C THR A 446 -3.03 -3.96 0.71
N THR A 447 -3.58 -5.15 0.95
CA THR A 447 -3.01 -6.42 0.46
C THR A 447 -3.95 -7.60 0.75
N ASN A 448 -3.91 -8.65 -0.06
CA ASN A 448 -4.44 -9.98 0.26
C ASN A 448 -3.37 -11.01 0.67
N VAL A 449 -2.09 -10.66 0.59
CA VAL A 449 -0.94 -11.55 0.86
C VAL A 449 -0.09 -11.10 2.05
N ASN A 450 -0.60 -10.18 2.87
CA ASN A 450 0.11 -9.58 4.02
C ASN A 450 1.40 -8.81 3.65
N VAL A 451 1.52 -8.35 2.40
CA VAL A 451 2.62 -7.49 1.95
C VAL A 451 2.02 -6.15 1.53
N PRO A 452 2.21 -5.06 2.31
CA PRO A 452 1.61 -3.76 2.02
C PRO A 452 1.88 -3.31 0.58
N GLY A 453 0.83 -2.91 -0.14
CA GLY A 453 0.94 -2.44 -1.51
C GLY A 453 0.97 -3.54 -2.55
N ARG A 454 0.92 -4.81 -2.15
CA ARG A 454 0.96 -5.96 -3.06
C ARG A 454 -0.31 -6.80 -2.97
N TRP A 455 -0.87 -7.07 -4.13
CA TRP A 455 -1.96 -8.01 -4.34
C TRP A 455 -1.51 -9.14 -5.26
N ALA A 456 -1.90 -10.37 -4.95
CA ALA A 456 -1.54 -11.54 -5.75
C ALA A 456 -2.77 -12.41 -6.02
N PHE A 457 -2.93 -12.86 -7.26
CA PHE A 457 -4.09 -13.61 -7.69
C PHE A 457 -3.66 -14.81 -8.53
N ILE A 458 -4.44 -15.89 -8.42
CA ILE A 458 -4.31 -17.06 -9.28
C ILE A 458 -5.09 -16.75 -10.56
N ALA A 459 -4.46 -16.95 -11.72
CA ALA A 459 -5.04 -16.72 -13.03
C ALA A 459 -5.21 -18.02 -13.83
N GLY A 460 -4.60 -19.12 -13.38
CA GLY A 460 -4.65 -20.42 -14.04
C GLY A 460 -5.99 -21.10 -13.90
N ASN A 461 -6.19 -22.15 -14.71
CA ASN A 461 -7.37 -23.00 -14.61
C ASN A 461 -7.50 -23.53 -13.17
N GLU A 462 -8.60 -23.21 -12.49
CA GLU A 462 -9.15 -24.13 -11.50
C GLU A 462 -9.67 -25.37 -12.22
N SER A 463 -8.79 -26.14 -12.85
CA SER A 463 -9.05 -27.53 -13.17
C SER A 463 -8.73 -28.37 -11.94
N VAL A 464 -9.60 -28.26 -10.93
CA VAL A 464 -10.05 -29.50 -10.31
C VAL A 464 -10.72 -30.26 -11.45
N SER A 465 -10.10 -31.36 -11.87
CA SER A 465 -10.60 -32.24 -12.90
C SER A 465 -12.08 -32.56 -12.69
N THR A 466 -12.97 -31.99 -13.50
CA THR A 466 -14.27 -32.61 -13.78
C THR A 466 -14.50 -32.63 -15.27
N THR A 467 -14.15 -33.77 -15.88
CA THR A 467 -15.00 -34.34 -16.92
C THR A 467 -16.45 -34.10 -16.57
N THR A 468 -17.19 -33.55 -17.53
CA THR A 468 -18.62 -33.25 -17.52
C THR A 468 -19.47 -34.41 -17.00
N THR A 469 -19.62 -34.45 -15.69
CA THR A 469 -20.87 -34.66 -14.97
C THR A 469 -20.87 -33.59 -13.90
N ALA A 470 -21.70 -32.56 -14.07
CA ALA A 470 -21.77 -31.41 -13.17
C ALA A 470 -21.83 -31.88 -11.71
N GLN A 471 -20.77 -31.61 -10.95
CA GLN A 471 -20.82 -31.77 -9.50
C GLN A 471 -21.85 -30.75 -8.96
N PRO A 472 -22.69 -31.13 -8.00
CA PRO A 472 -23.56 -30.18 -7.30
C PRO A 472 -22.72 -29.08 -6.64
N TRP A 473 -23.24 -27.85 -6.62
CA TRP A 473 -22.61 -26.78 -5.83
C TRP A 473 -22.48 -27.22 -4.37
N THR A 474 -21.33 -26.90 -3.76
CA THR A 474 -21.06 -27.22 -2.36
C THR A 474 -21.01 -25.93 -1.56
N ALA A 475 -21.83 -25.85 -0.52
CA ALA A 475 -21.87 -24.66 0.33
C ALA A 475 -20.52 -24.37 1.01
N PRO A 476 -20.20 -23.10 1.28
CA PRO A 476 -18.98 -22.73 1.99
C PRO A 476 -18.87 -23.44 3.34
N ALA A 477 -17.67 -23.92 3.68
CA ALA A 477 -17.45 -24.72 4.89
C ALA A 477 -17.86 -24.03 6.21
N ILE A 478 -17.95 -22.69 6.21
CA ILE A 478 -18.39 -21.91 7.37
C ILE A 478 -19.90 -22.07 7.66
N PHE A 479 -20.70 -22.52 6.69
CA PHE A 479 -22.14 -22.69 6.84
C PHE A 479 -22.42 -23.90 7.73
N TYR A 480 -23.43 -23.76 8.58
CA TYR A 480 -24.06 -24.88 9.25
C TYR A 480 -24.82 -25.71 8.21
N PRO A 481 -24.97 -27.03 8.42
CA PRO A 481 -25.67 -27.88 7.47
C PRO A 481 -27.06 -27.33 7.14
N PHE A 482 -27.42 -27.32 5.86
CA PHE A 482 -28.75 -26.93 5.40
C PHE A 482 -29.20 -27.76 4.20
N GLY A 483 -30.48 -27.61 3.84
CA GLY A 483 -31.08 -28.27 2.69
C GLY A 483 -31.67 -29.64 3.00
N SER A 484 -32.10 -30.36 1.96
CA SER A 484 -32.79 -31.65 2.10
C SER A 484 -31.97 -32.72 2.83
N ALA A 485 -30.64 -32.72 2.64
CA ALA A 485 -29.73 -33.62 3.33
C ALA A 485 -29.64 -33.36 4.85
N ALA A 486 -29.85 -32.11 5.27
CA ALA A 486 -29.94 -31.71 6.68
C ALA A 486 -31.35 -31.94 7.28
N ARG A 487 -32.31 -32.40 6.47
CA ARG A 487 -33.74 -32.57 6.82
C ARG A 487 -34.41 -31.25 7.18
N ASP A 488 -33.97 -30.15 6.57
CA ASP A 488 -34.54 -28.84 6.80
C ASP A 488 -35.96 -28.72 6.21
N ALA A 489 -36.75 -27.82 6.77
CA ALA A 489 -37.98 -27.37 6.11
C ALA A 489 -37.58 -26.50 4.90
N GLU A 490 -37.96 -26.95 3.71
CA GLU A 490 -37.72 -26.23 2.45
C GLU A 490 -38.91 -25.35 2.06
N ARG A 491 -38.61 -24.14 1.62
CA ARG A 491 -39.59 -23.20 1.05
C ARG A 491 -39.06 -22.59 -0.24
N LEU A 492 -39.90 -22.64 -1.26
CA LEU A 492 -39.71 -21.86 -2.47
C LEU A 492 -40.07 -20.41 -2.18
N ILE A 493 -39.24 -19.50 -2.65
CA ILE A 493 -39.54 -18.06 -2.60
C ILE A 493 -40.43 -17.77 -3.82
N SER A 494 -41.72 -17.56 -3.57
CA SER A 494 -42.70 -17.22 -4.59
C SER A 494 -43.76 -16.28 -4.01
N GLY A 495 -43.88 -15.08 -4.59
CA GLY A 495 -44.84 -14.06 -4.16
C GLY A 495 -44.19 -12.92 -3.37
N ASP A 496 -44.80 -11.76 -3.49
CA ASP A 496 -44.51 -10.52 -2.79
C ASP A 496 -44.80 -10.69 -1.28
N GLU A 497 -43.89 -10.21 -0.43
CA GLU A 497 -44.13 -9.95 1.01
C GLU A 497 -44.35 -11.19 1.91
N ALA A 498 -43.87 -12.38 1.51
CA ALA A 498 -44.10 -13.61 2.26
C ALA A 498 -43.11 -13.85 3.43
N TYR A 499 -43.65 -14.40 4.52
CA TYR A 499 -42.92 -14.79 5.73
C TYR A 499 -43.45 -16.11 6.29
N GLU A 500 -42.64 -16.82 7.07
CA GLU A 500 -43.07 -18.01 7.82
C GLU A 500 -42.92 -17.79 9.32
N SER A 501 -44.02 -17.97 10.06
CA SER A 501 -43.99 -17.99 11.52
C SER A 501 -43.50 -19.35 12.01
N VAL A 502 -42.42 -19.35 12.77
CA VAL A 502 -41.80 -20.57 13.30
C VAL A 502 -41.92 -20.57 14.82
N ALA A 503 -42.62 -21.56 15.37
CA ALA A 503 -42.64 -21.80 16.81
C ALA A 503 -41.30 -22.39 17.27
N LEU A 504 -40.69 -21.79 18.30
CA LEU A 504 -39.41 -22.25 18.85
C LEU A 504 -39.64 -23.40 19.82
N SER A 505 -38.91 -24.50 19.62
CA SER A 505 -38.89 -25.66 20.52
C SER A 505 -38.21 -25.36 21.87
N THR A 506 -37.44 -24.28 21.94
CA THR A 506 -36.85 -23.73 23.16
C THR A 506 -36.93 -22.21 23.09
N PRO A 507 -37.33 -21.50 24.16
CA PRO A 507 -37.37 -20.05 24.14
C PRO A 507 -35.99 -19.45 23.84
N TYR A 508 -35.96 -18.42 22.99
CA TYR A 508 -34.74 -17.70 22.62
C TYR A 508 -34.77 -16.31 23.24
N THR A 509 -33.71 -15.96 24.00
CA THR A 509 -33.57 -14.62 24.57
C THR A 509 -32.78 -13.73 23.62
N PHE A 510 -33.34 -12.58 23.25
CA PHE A 510 -32.70 -11.54 22.45
C PHE A 510 -32.76 -10.21 23.21
N PHE A 511 -31.61 -9.67 23.59
CA PHE A 511 -31.42 -8.45 24.37
C PHE A 511 -32.36 -8.32 25.59
N GLY A 512 -32.43 -9.40 26.38
CA GLY A 512 -33.21 -9.46 27.61
C GLY A 512 -34.71 -9.77 27.43
N ARG A 513 -35.19 -9.87 26.19
CA ARG A 513 -36.56 -10.30 25.87
C ARG A 513 -36.56 -11.75 25.42
N THR A 514 -37.54 -12.53 25.86
CA THR A 514 -37.61 -13.96 25.56
C THR A 514 -38.76 -14.25 24.61
N TYR A 515 -38.44 -14.95 23.53
CA TYR A 515 -39.33 -15.25 22.42
C TYR A 515 -39.61 -16.74 22.31
N ASN A 516 -40.86 -17.08 22.00
CA ASN A 516 -41.30 -18.46 21.75
C ASN A 516 -41.59 -18.72 20.27
N SER A 517 -41.45 -17.70 19.43
CA SER A 517 -41.62 -17.76 17.99
C SER A 517 -40.74 -16.71 17.33
N LEU A 518 -40.47 -16.89 16.05
CA LEU A 518 -39.90 -15.88 15.17
C LEU A 518 -40.60 -15.92 13.81
N TYR A 519 -40.32 -14.92 12.97
CA TYR A 519 -40.76 -14.87 11.59
C TYR A 519 -39.55 -14.83 10.68
N VAL A 520 -39.46 -15.79 9.76
CA VAL A 520 -38.44 -15.81 8.70
C VAL A 520 -39.03 -15.15 7.47
N HIS A 521 -38.45 -14.03 7.06
CA HIS A 521 -38.87 -13.29 5.87
C HIS A 521 -38.05 -13.73 4.67
N TYR A 522 -38.66 -13.69 3.49
CA TYR A 522 -38.00 -14.09 2.25
C TYR A 522 -36.85 -13.14 1.91
N ASN A 523 -37.00 -11.88 2.29
CA ASN A 523 -36.05 -10.79 2.06
C ASN A 523 -34.87 -10.77 3.04
N GLY A 524 -34.56 -11.91 3.68
CA GLY A 524 -33.38 -12.06 4.53
C GLY A 524 -33.47 -11.38 5.90
N LEU A 525 -34.69 -11.18 6.40
CA LEU A 525 -34.98 -10.62 7.73
C LEU A 525 -35.52 -11.71 8.69
N ILE A 526 -35.17 -11.61 9.98
CA ILE A 526 -35.73 -12.41 11.07
C ILE A 526 -36.32 -11.45 12.10
N THR A 527 -37.64 -11.50 12.32
CA THR A 527 -38.32 -10.68 13.36
C THR A 527 -38.89 -11.56 14.47
N PHE A 528 -39.16 -11.00 15.65
CA PHE A 528 -39.58 -11.79 16.81
C PHE A 528 -41.01 -11.54 17.30
N ASN A 529 -41.51 -10.29 17.29
CA ASN A 529 -42.85 -9.99 17.80
C ASN A 529 -43.93 -10.10 16.72
N GLN A 530 -43.70 -9.46 15.57
CA GLN A 530 -44.65 -9.45 14.46
C GLN A 530 -43.94 -9.50 13.10
N PRO A 531 -44.62 -9.95 12.04
CA PRO A 531 -44.13 -9.77 10.68
C PRO A 531 -44.10 -8.27 10.32
N GLN A 532 -43.05 -7.83 9.64
CA GLN A 532 -42.87 -6.45 9.19
C GLN A 532 -43.06 -6.38 7.66
N PRO A 533 -43.76 -5.36 7.11
CA PRO A 533 -43.93 -5.21 5.67
C PRO A 533 -42.60 -4.94 4.95
N ALA A 534 -42.49 -5.47 3.73
CA ALA A 534 -41.26 -5.78 3.01
C ALA A 534 -40.63 -4.62 2.20
N SER A 535 -40.96 -3.35 2.47
CA SER A 535 -40.53 -2.22 1.64
C SER A 535 -39.05 -1.83 1.85
N GLY A 536 -38.11 -2.76 1.69
CA GLY A 536 -36.66 -2.58 1.79
C GLY A 536 -36.17 -1.73 2.99
N PRO A 537 -34.92 -1.29 2.99
CA PRO A 537 -34.38 -0.40 4.03
C PRO A 537 -34.79 1.08 3.88
N TYR A 538 -35.95 1.38 3.27
CA TYR A 538 -36.55 2.73 3.38
C TYR A 538 -36.86 3.07 4.86
N TYR A 539 -36.95 2.02 5.69
CA TYR A 539 -36.88 2.08 7.13
C TYR A 539 -35.41 2.01 7.57
N TYR A 540 -34.81 3.14 7.92
CA TYR A 540 -33.52 3.15 8.61
C TYR A 540 -33.59 2.14 9.78
N VAL A 541 -32.57 1.27 9.89
CA VAL A 541 -32.33 0.33 11.01
C VAL A 541 -32.31 1.02 12.38
N THR A 542 -32.49 2.35 12.44
CA THR A 542 -32.40 3.18 13.64
C THR A 542 -33.75 3.70 14.16
N ARG A 543 -34.89 3.09 13.79
CA ARG A 543 -36.22 3.51 14.30
C ARG A 543 -37.20 2.35 14.55
N GLY A 544 -36.71 1.16 14.88
CA GLY A 544 -37.53 -0.05 14.95
C GLY A 544 -38.42 -0.13 16.19
N ALA A 545 -39.72 -0.27 15.99
CA ALA A 545 -40.66 -0.74 17.02
C ALA A 545 -40.59 -2.27 17.23
N GLU A 546 -39.54 -2.93 16.71
CA GLU A 546 -39.42 -4.38 16.55
C GLU A 546 -38.00 -4.85 16.87
N ASP A 547 -37.86 -6.08 17.38
CA ASP A 547 -36.57 -6.75 17.52
C ASP A 547 -36.31 -7.56 16.25
N PHE A 548 -35.14 -7.38 15.62
CA PHE A 548 -34.81 -8.15 14.42
C PHE A 548 -33.32 -8.43 14.22
N ILE A 549 -33.05 -9.49 13.47
CA ILE A 549 -31.73 -9.79 12.91
C ILE A 549 -31.89 -9.76 11.39
N ALA A 550 -31.00 -9.02 10.72
CA ALA A 550 -30.96 -8.91 9.27
C ALA A 550 -29.65 -9.56 8.76
N PRO A 551 -29.60 -10.88 8.54
CA PRO A 551 -28.46 -11.51 7.88
C PRO A 551 -28.08 -10.81 6.56
N LEU A 552 -29.08 -10.47 5.73
CA LEU A 552 -28.93 -9.60 4.56
C LEU A 552 -30.33 -9.14 4.13
N TRP A 553 -30.72 -7.93 4.47
CA TRP A 553 -32.07 -7.41 4.21
C TRP A 553 -32.11 -6.52 2.97
N SER A 554 -32.83 -6.95 1.94
CA SER A 554 -33.06 -6.24 0.67
C SER A 554 -34.31 -6.80 -0.01
N ASP A 555 -34.79 -6.15 -1.07
CA ASP A 555 -35.86 -6.63 -1.95
C ASP A 555 -35.40 -7.78 -2.87
N LEU A 556 -34.98 -8.89 -2.25
CA LEU A 556 -34.35 -10.02 -2.95
C LEU A 556 -35.36 -10.80 -3.82
N ASP A 557 -36.64 -10.76 -3.45
CA ASP A 557 -37.75 -11.37 -4.20
C ASP A 557 -38.07 -10.62 -5.50
N ASP A 558 -37.84 -9.31 -5.56
CA ASP A 558 -38.09 -8.46 -6.74
C ASP A 558 -36.98 -8.54 -7.80
N MET A 559 -35.87 -9.23 -7.51
CA MET A 559 -34.77 -9.42 -8.47
C MET A 559 -35.15 -10.31 -9.67
N GLY A 560 -36.28 -11.02 -9.61
CA GLY A 560 -36.70 -11.99 -10.64
C GLY A 560 -35.83 -13.25 -10.66
N TRP A 561 -35.12 -13.52 -9.56
CA TRP A 561 -34.24 -14.68 -9.40
C TRP A 561 -35.00 -15.86 -8.82
N MET A 562 -34.54 -17.08 -9.10
CA MET A 562 -35.04 -18.25 -8.37
C MET A 562 -34.46 -18.24 -6.96
N GLY A 563 -35.33 -18.26 -5.95
CA GLY A 563 -34.93 -18.23 -4.54
C GLY A 563 -35.49 -19.41 -3.74
N LYS A 564 -34.69 -19.90 -2.80
CA LYS A 564 -35.13 -20.83 -1.74
C LYS A 564 -34.59 -20.38 -0.41
N TYR A 565 -35.29 -20.74 0.65
CA TYR A 565 -34.69 -20.79 1.97
C TYR A 565 -35.02 -22.09 2.68
N TRP A 566 -34.12 -22.47 3.57
CA TRP A 566 -34.25 -23.63 4.44
C TRP A 566 -34.08 -23.20 5.87
N TYR A 567 -34.85 -23.79 6.78
CA TYR A 567 -34.60 -23.64 8.20
C TYR A 567 -34.77 -24.93 8.97
N GLN A 568 -34.06 -25.03 10.10
CA GLN A 568 -34.16 -26.16 11.02
C GLN A 568 -33.79 -25.78 12.45
N GLN A 569 -34.43 -26.46 13.40
CA GLN A 569 -34.11 -26.41 14.82
C GLN A 569 -33.40 -27.67 15.27
N TYR A 570 -32.37 -27.50 16.08
CA TYR A 570 -31.57 -28.56 16.66
C TYR A 570 -31.59 -28.45 18.18
N THR A 571 -31.85 -29.56 18.85
CA THR A 571 -31.77 -29.73 20.31
C THR A 571 -30.78 -30.84 20.71
N SER A 572 -30.15 -31.49 19.74
CA SER A 572 -29.13 -32.52 19.93
C SER A 572 -28.26 -32.67 18.67
N GLY A 573 -27.13 -33.39 18.79
CA GLY A 573 -26.29 -33.78 17.65
C GLY A 573 -25.07 -32.88 17.39
N SER A 574 -24.44 -33.09 16.24
CA SER A 574 -23.18 -32.43 15.86
C SER A 574 -23.32 -30.92 15.65
N VAL A 575 -24.50 -30.43 15.31
CA VAL A 575 -24.79 -28.98 15.17
C VAL A 575 -24.61 -28.25 16.50
N LEU A 576 -25.14 -28.78 17.61
CA LEU A 576 -24.93 -28.20 18.95
C LEU A 576 -23.47 -28.27 19.37
N THR A 577 -22.77 -29.36 19.01
CA THR A 577 -21.34 -29.52 19.30
C THR A 577 -20.52 -28.44 18.58
N ARG A 578 -20.79 -28.23 17.28
CA ARG A 578 -20.16 -27.18 16.48
C ARG A 578 -20.48 -25.78 17.02
N ALA A 579 -21.74 -25.49 17.34
CA ALA A 579 -22.14 -24.22 17.93
C ALA A 579 -21.45 -23.94 19.27
N THR A 580 -21.34 -24.97 20.11
CA THR A 580 -20.61 -24.89 21.37
C THR A 580 -19.12 -24.58 21.15
N GLN A 581 -18.49 -25.25 20.19
CA GLN A 581 -17.08 -25.02 19.85
C GLN A 581 -16.86 -23.61 19.28
N ASP A 582 -17.69 -23.19 18.32
CA ASP A 582 -17.64 -21.88 17.68
C ASP A 582 -17.79 -20.77 18.74
N ILE A 583 -18.84 -20.82 19.56
CA ILE A 583 -19.08 -19.80 20.58
C ILE A 583 -17.97 -19.79 21.63
N ASN A 584 -17.49 -20.94 22.11
CA ASN A 584 -16.37 -20.96 23.08
C ASN A 584 -15.05 -20.50 22.46
N TRP A 585 -14.85 -20.65 21.16
CA TRP A 585 -13.71 -20.08 20.46
C TRP A 585 -13.79 -18.55 20.37
N TYR A 586 -14.99 -18.03 20.11
CA TYR A 586 -15.23 -16.59 19.98
C TYR A 586 -15.33 -15.87 21.32
N PHE A 587 -15.93 -16.52 22.32
CA PHE A 587 -16.26 -16.00 23.65
C PHE A 587 -15.76 -16.96 24.76
N PRO A 588 -14.44 -17.21 24.87
CA PRO A 588 -13.88 -18.27 25.72
C PRO A 588 -14.12 -18.09 27.23
N GLN A 589 -14.44 -16.87 27.67
CA GLN A 589 -14.67 -16.57 29.09
C GLN A 589 -16.07 -16.97 29.57
N MET A 590 -16.98 -17.36 28.65
CA MET A 590 -18.38 -17.61 28.97
C MET A 590 -18.68 -19.06 29.39
N ASN A 591 -17.77 -20.01 29.16
CA ASN A 591 -17.99 -21.44 29.40
C ASN A 591 -19.34 -21.92 28.85
N PHE A 592 -19.60 -21.61 27.58
CA PHE A 592 -20.88 -21.80 26.94
C PHE A 592 -21.12 -23.27 26.56
N THR A 593 -22.37 -23.72 26.58
CA THR A 593 -22.79 -25.00 25.99
C THR A 593 -24.13 -24.79 25.30
N ALA A 594 -24.19 -25.06 23.99
CA ALA A 594 -25.41 -24.91 23.23
C ALA A 594 -26.41 -26.02 23.62
N SER A 595 -27.63 -25.61 24.00
CA SER A 595 -28.77 -26.50 24.20
C SER A 595 -29.78 -26.43 23.05
N TRP A 596 -29.70 -25.37 22.24
CA TRP A 596 -30.59 -25.15 21.11
C TRP A 596 -29.91 -24.34 20.00
N VAL A 597 -30.13 -24.71 18.74
CA VAL A 597 -29.64 -23.97 17.57
C VAL A 597 -30.75 -23.90 16.52
N PHE A 598 -31.04 -22.72 15.99
CA PHE A 598 -31.86 -22.52 14.81
C PHE A 598 -30.98 -22.05 13.67
N VAL A 599 -31.02 -22.74 12.53
CA VAL A 599 -30.29 -22.40 11.32
C VAL A 599 -31.31 -22.00 10.27
N VAL A 600 -31.07 -20.88 9.58
CA VAL A 600 -31.83 -20.48 8.39
C VAL A 600 -30.86 -20.02 7.29
N THR A 601 -31.03 -20.54 6.09
CA THR A 601 -30.18 -20.23 4.94
C THR A 601 -31.05 -19.76 3.78
N TRP A 602 -30.72 -18.61 3.21
CA TRP A 602 -31.32 -18.09 1.99
C TRP A 602 -30.35 -18.30 0.83
N ASP A 603 -30.91 -18.64 -0.32
CA ASP A 603 -30.16 -18.96 -1.52
C ASP A 603 -30.94 -18.52 -2.76
N PHE A 604 -30.41 -17.52 -3.45
CA PHE A 604 -30.96 -16.97 -4.68
C PHE A 604 -29.98 -17.19 -5.82
N VAL A 605 -30.49 -17.57 -6.99
CA VAL A 605 -29.68 -17.73 -8.21
C VAL A 605 -30.40 -17.04 -9.37
N ALA A 606 -29.67 -16.24 -10.13
CA ALA A 606 -30.11 -15.45 -11.28
C ALA A 606 -30.48 -16.34 -12.49
N THR A 607 -31.51 -17.15 -12.35
CA THR A 607 -31.96 -18.09 -13.37
C THR A 607 -33.45 -18.38 -13.21
N SER A 608 -34.08 -18.85 -14.29
CA SER A 608 -35.41 -19.46 -14.28
C SER A 608 -35.36 -20.99 -14.53
N ASP A 609 -34.15 -21.54 -14.69
CA ASP A 609 -33.90 -22.97 -14.90
C ASP A 609 -33.49 -23.65 -13.58
N VAL A 610 -34.25 -24.67 -13.18
CA VAL A 610 -34.02 -25.46 -11.97
C VAL A 610 -32.64 -26.15 -11.97
N ASN A 611 -32.14 -26.57 -13.13
CA ASN A 611 -30.81 -27.19 -13.19
C ASN A 611 -29.72 -26.16 -12.91
N SER A 612 -29.80 -24.99 -13.53
CA SER A 612 -28.90 -23.87 -13.27
C SER A 612 -28.92 -23.44 -11.79
N PHE A 613 -30.09 -23.49 -11.15
CA PHE A 613 -30.23 -23.24 -9.71
C PHE A 613 -29.51 -24.31 -8.86
N ILE A 614 -29.74 -25.61 -9.15
CA ILE A 614 -29.12 -26.73 -8.41
C ILE A 614 -27.58 -26.73 -8.52
N HIS A 615 -27.06 -26.24 -9.64
CA HIS A 615 -25.63 -26.21 -9.92
C HIS A 615 -24.97 -24.85 -9.63
N HIS A 616 -25.71 -23.85 -9.10
CA HIS A 616 -25.24 -22.47 -8.91
C HIS A 616 -24.47 -21.92 -10.12
N SER A 617 -24.95 -22.19 -11.33
CA SER A 617 -24.22 -21.87 -12.57
C SER A 617 -24.47 -20.44 -13.08
N ALA A 618 -25.04 -19.58 -12.25
CA ALA A 618 -25.33 -18.17 -12.52
C ALA A 618 -25.04 -17.34 -11.25
N GLN A 619 -25.18 -16.01 -11.34
CA GLN A 619 -25.00 -15.12 -10.19
C GLN A 619 -25.88 -15.59 -9.02
N ALA A 620 -25.28 -15.68 -7.83
CA ALA A 620 -25.96 -16.21 -6.66
C ALA A 620 -25.78 -15.32 -5.43
N ILE A 621 -26.78 -15.35 -4.55
CA ILE A 621 -26.76 -14.74 -3.23
C ILE A 621 -27.12 -15.80 -2.21
N THR A 622 -26.10 -16.30 -1.49
CA THR A 622 -26.25 -17.29 -0.44
C THR A 622 -25.76 -16.73 0.90
N PHE A 623 -26.62 -16.70 1.91
CA PHE A 623 -26.28 -16.26 3.26
C PHE A 623 -27.08 -17.02 4.31
N GLN A 624 -26.60 -17.04 5.55
CA GLN A 624 -27.17 -17.85 6.62
C GLN A 624 -27.22 -17.09 7.96
N GLY A 625 -28.36 -17.18 8.65
CA GLY A 625 -28.53 -16.77 10.03
C GLY A 625 -28.54 -17.99 10.96
N VAL A 626 -27.83 -17.92 12.09
CA VAL A 626 -27.79 -19.01 13.08
C VAL A 626 -28.05 -18.44 14.47
N LEU A 627 -29.15 -18.82 15.10
CA LEU A 627 -29.49 -18.43 16.48
C LEU A 627 -29.11 -19.57 17.41
N ILE A 628 -28.43 -19.27 18.52
CA ILE A 628 -27.83 -20.27 19.41
C ILE A 628 -28.21 -19.91 20.84
N SER A 629 -28.76 -20.86 21.60
CA SER A 629 -29.10 -20.71 23.02
C SER A 629 -28.45 -21.80 23.85
N GLY A 630 -27.91 -21.41 25.01
CA GLY A 630 -27.47 -22.29 26.09
C GLY A 630 -28.39 -22.21 27.32
N GLY A 631 -29.61 -21.69 27.15
CA GLY A 631 -30.57 -21.44 28.22
C GLY A 631 -30.43 -20.05 28.83
N ASN A 632 -29.30 -19.76 29.49
CA ASN A 632 -29.05 -18.45 30.12
C ASN A 632 -28.30 -17.46 29.23
N LEU A 633 -27.64 -17.94 28.17
CA LEU A 633 -26.90 -17.14 27.21
C LEU A 633 -27.42 -17.42 25.80
N SER A 634 -27.51 -16.36 25.01
CA SER A 634 -27.91 -16.42 23.60
C SER A 634 -26.86 -15.76 22.73
N PHE A 635 -26.68 -16.30 21.54
CA PHE A 635 -25.80 -15.79 20.51
C PHE A 635 -26.48 -15.90 19.15
N PHE A 636 -26.02 -15.11 18.19
CA PHE A 636 -26.36 -15.34 16.80
C PHE A 636 -25.16 -15.12 15.90
N LEU A 637 -25.11 -15.90 14.82
CA LEU A 637 -24.11 -15.81 13.77
C LEU A 637 -24.77 -15.41 12.46
N ILE A 638 -24.03 -14.68 11.64
CA ILE A 638 -24.37 -14.40 10.24
C ILE A 638 -23.21 -14.92 9.39
N HIS A 639 -23.53 -15.70 8.36
CA HIS A 639 -22.57 -16.24 7.39
C HIS A 639 -22.87 -15.76 5.98
N TYR A 640 -21.83 -15.44 5.22
CA TYR A 640 -21.89 -15.05 3.83
C TYR A 640 -21.14 -16.04 2.95
N GLY A 641 -21.82 -16.54 1.93
CA GLY A 641 -21.24 -17.35 0.86
C GLY A 641 -20.95 -16.49 -0.36
N ASP A 642 -21.24 -16.99 -1.54
CA ASP A 642 -21.22 -16.14 -2.72
C ASP A 642 -22.43 -15.21 -2.69
N CYS A 643 -22.16 -13.91 -2.76
CA CYS A 643 -23.19 -12.88 -2.84
C CYS A 643 -22.90 -11.99 -4.03
N ALA A 644 -23.81 -11.97 -4.99
CA ALA A 644 -23.77 -11.04 -6.11
C ALA A 644 -24.02 -9.60 -5.65
N ILE A 645 -23.78 -8.66 -6.56
CA ILE A 645 -24.16 -7.25 -6.38
C ILE A 645 -25.68 -7.15 -6.25
N ILE A 646 -26.13 -6.35 -5.29
CA ILE A 646 -27.54 -6.01 -5.11
C ILE A 646 -27.69 -4.56 -5.57
N TYR A 647 -28.61 -4.28 -6.48
CA TYR A 647 -28.83 -2.91 -6.99
C TYR A 647 -29.77 -2.10 -6.10
N ASP A 648 -30.65 -2.79 -5.39
CA ASP A 648 -31.56 -2.18 -4.43
C ASP A 648 -30.85 -1.86 -3.11
N GLN A 649 -31.57 -1.13 -2.26
CA GLN A 649 -31.05 -0.80 -0.95
C GLN A 649 -30.96 -2.08 -0.11
N VAL A 650 -29.78 -2.31 0.44
CA VAL A 650 -29.45 -3.51 1.21
C VAL A 650 -28.75 -3.13 2.49
N GLU A 651 -28.98 -3.90 3.55
CA GLU A 651 -28.26 -3.74 4.81
C GLU A 651 -28.17 -5.07 5.57
N ALA A 652 -27.13 -5.25 6.38
CA ALA A 652 -27.00 -6.40 7.25
C ALA A 652 -26.59 -6.00 8.67
N GLY A 653 -27.10 -6.72 9.66
CA GLY A 653 -26.92 -6.35 11.07
C GLY A 653 -28.06 -6.82 11.97
N TYR A 654 -28.34 -6.03 13.00
CA TYR A 654 -29.48 -6.24 13.91
C TYR A 654 -29.94 -4.92 14.52
N ASP A 655 -31.19 -4.88 14.97
CA ASP A 655 -31.75 -3.80 15.77
C ASP A 655 -32.66 -4.37 16.86
N THR A 656 -32.88 -3.57 17.89
CA THR A 656 -33.82 -3.86 18.97
C THR A 656 -34.91 -2.80 19.05
N ILE A 657 -36.02 -3.11 19.71
CA ILE A 657 -37.10 -2.17 19.98
C ILE A 657 -36.52 -0.90 20.64
N ASN A 658 -36.85 0.27 20.05
CA ASN A 658 -36.33 1.61 20.38
C ASN A 658 -34.85 1.84 20.03
N SER A 659 -34.26 0.94 19.26
CA SER A 659 -32.88 0.96 18.78
C SER A 659 -31.81 1.21 19.86
N ILE A 660 -32.08 0.72 21.08
CA ILE A 660 -31.16 0.79 22.23
C ILE A 660 -29.88 -0.01 21.95
N HIS A 661 -30.03 -1.16 21.29
CA HIS A 661 -28.93 -1.96 20.77
C HIS A 661 -29.14 -2.20 19.28
N HIS A 662 -28.22 -1.71 18.45
CA HIS A 662 -28.21 -1.95 17.01
C HIS A 662 -26.78 -2.07 16.51
N PHE A 663 -26.59 -2.73 15.38
CA PHE A 663 -25.31 -2.82 14.70
C PHE A 663 -25.53 -2.99 13.21
N VAL A 664 -24.73 -2.29 12.41
CA VAL A 664 -24.69 -2.40 10.95
C VAL A 664 -23.34 -2.97 10.56
N ILE A 665 -23.34 -4.02 9.75
CA ILE A 665 -22.11 -4.65 9.26
C ILE A 665 -21.39 -3.66 8.31
N PRO A 666 -20.12 -3.32 8.55
CA PRO A 666 -19.39 -2.41 7.68
C PRO A 666 -19.37 -2.90 6.22
N GLY A 667 -19.77 -2.02 5.30
CA GLY A 667 -19.84 -2.32 3.86
C GLY A 667 -21.11 -3.03 3.42
N SER A 668 -22.06 -3.36 4.32
CA SER A 668 -23.33 -3.98 3.94
C SER A 668 -24.37 -3.01 3.42
N ASN A 669 -24.19 -1.70 3.64
CA ASN A 669 -25.14 -0.65 3.24
C ASN A 669 -24.95 -0.13 1.82
N VAL A 670 -24.02 -0.73 1.06
CA VAL A 670 -23.73 -0.41 -0.33
C VAL A 670 -23.85 -1.69 -1.15
N GLY A 671 -24.84 -1.73 -2.02
CA GLY A 671 -25.15 -2.90 -2.86
C GLY A 671 -23.98 -3.47 -3.65
N TYR A 672 -23.10 -2.61 -4.17
CA TYR A 672 -21.87 -2.98 -4.88
C TYR A 672 -20.80 -3.64 -3.99
N SER A 673 -20.88 -3.46 -2.67
CA SER A 673 -19.93 -4.02 -1.70
C SER A 673 -20.36 -5.37 -1.14
N ILE A 674 -21.58 -5.82 -1.43
CA ILE A 674 -22.12 -7.10 -0.95
C ILE A 674 -21.24 -8.32 -1.28
N PRO A 675 -20.62 -8.43 -2.48
CA PRO A 675 -19.68 -9.52 -2.76
C PRO A 675 -18.49 -9.61 -1.79
N ASN A 676 -18.15 -8.52 -1.09
CA ASN A 676 -17.04 -8.50 -0.15
C ASN A 676 -17.40 -9.10 1.22
N LEU A 677 -18.69 -9.27 1.56
CA LEU A 677 -19.10 -9.74 2.88
C LEU A 677 -18.55 -11.14 3.22
N LYS A 678 -18.30 -11.99 2.20
CA LYS A 678 -17.62 -13.29 2.37
C LYS A 678 -16.18 -13.19 2.85
N ASN A 679 -15.58 -12.00 2.78
CA ASN A 679 -14.21 -11.72 3.23
C ASN A 679 -14.16 -10.93 4.54
N THR A 680 -15.29 -10.43 5.06
CA THR A 680 -15.34 -9.63 6.30
C THR A 680 -15.64 -10.50 7.52
N SER A 681 -15.26 -10.03 8.72
CA SER A 681 -15.51 -10.74 9.98
C SER A 681 -15.22 -9.88 11.22
N ASN A 682 -15.94 -10.08 12.31
CA ASN A 682 -15.57 -9.60 13.66
C ASN A 682 -14.91 -10.68 14.54
N VAL A 683 -14.80 -11.92 14.05
CA VAL A 683 -14.23 -13.07 14.77
C VAL A 683 -13.02 -13.70 14.07
N ASN A 684 -12.50 -13.04 13.03
CA ASN A 684 -11.37 -13.48 12.23
C ASN A 684 -11.61 -14.85 11.56
N VAL A 685 -12.83 -15.05 11.07
CA VAL A 685 -13.22 -16.16 10.18
C VAL A 685 -13.92 -15.51 8.98
N PRO A 686 -13.31 -15.48 7.78
CA PRO A 686 -13.88 -14.83 6.61
C PRO A 686 -15.33 -15.24 6.37
N GLY A 687 -16.20 -14.25 6.15
CA GLY A 687 -17.62 -14.45 5.88
C GLY A 687 -18.46 -14.71 7.13
N ARG A 688 -17.88 -14.67 8.34
CA ARG A 688 -18.59 -14.95 9.59
C ARG A 688 -18.59 -13.76 10.54
N TRP A 689 -19.78 -13.40 10.98
CA TRP A 689 -20.05 -12.42 12.03
C TRP A 689 -20.73 -13.09 13.22
N ALA A 690 -20.29 -12.80 14.44
CA ALA A 690 -20.83 -13.41 15.65
C ALA A 690 -21.19 -12.35 16.69
N PHE A 691 -22.38 -12.47 17.28
CA PHE A 691 -22.93 -11.51 18.22
C PHE A 691 -23.51 -12.21 19.44
N MET A 692 -23.51 -11.51 20.56
CA MET A 692 -24.17 -11.93 21.79
C MET A 692 -25.57 -11.33 21.83
N GLY A 693 -26.58 -12.14 22.09
CA GLY A 693 -27.98 -11.72 22.24
C GLY A 693 -28.33 -11.26 23.67
N GLY A 694 -27.34 -10.83 24.46
CA GLY A 694 -27.52 -10.33 25.84
C GLY A 694 -27.39 -8.81 25.92
N SER A 695 -27.67 -8.21 27.08
CA SER A 695 -27.61 -6.74 27.30
C SER A 695 -26.19 -6.13 27.25
N GLU A 696 -25.15 -6.95 27.10
CA GLU A 696 -23.76 -6.51 26.95
C GLU A 696 -23.36 -6.54 25.46
N ASN A 697 -23.25 -5.37 24.84
CA ASN A 697 -22.70 -5.23 23.49
C ASN A 697 -21.18 -5.45 23.54
N VAL A 698 -20.70 -6.63 23.12
CA VAL A 698 -19.28 -6.90 22.94
C VAL A 698 -18.92 -6.76 21.46
N VAL A 699 -18.22 -5.67 21.10
CA VAL A 699 -17.66 -5.49 19.77
C VAL A 699 -16.21 -5.96 19.76
N GLY A 700 -15.90 -6.95 18.92
CA GLY A 700 -14.54 -7.40 18.67
C GLY A 700 -13.82 -6.44 17.73
N LEU A 701 -12.76 -5.79 18.20
CA LEU A 701 -11.90 -4.93 17.38
C LEU A 701 -10.51 -5.55 17.25
N GLN A 702 -10.06 -5.79 16.01
CA GLN A 702 -8.68 -6.16 15.72
C GLN A 702 -7.94 -4.93 15.22
N MET A 703 -6.82 -4.60 15.87
CA MET A 703 -5.98 -3.47 15.49
C MET A 703 -4.55 -3.94 15.29
N ARG A 704 -3.90 -3.48 14.22
CA ARG A 704 -2.44 -3.57 14.07
C ARG A 704 -1.84 -2.25 14.55
N LEU A 705 -0.99 -2.32 15.57
CA LEU A 705 -0.35 -1.17 16.18
C LEU A 705 1.17 -1.27 15.99
N GLN A 706 1.79 -0.16 15.58
CA GLN A 706 3.23 0.02 15.70
C GLN A 706 3.49 0.74 17.02
N SER A 707 4.32 0.16 17.88
CA SER A 707 4.63 0.66 19.21
C SER A 707 6.12 0.52 19.48
N PHE A 708 6.72 1.54 20.10
CA PHE A 708 8.08 1.48 20.63
C PHE A 708 8.16 0.68 21.94
N SER A 709 7.03 0.54 22.65
CA SER A 709 6.89 -0.30 23.85
C SER A 709 6.49 -1.73 23.50
N ASP A 710 6.92 -2.70 24.31
CA ASP A 710 6.54 -4.10 24.13
C ASP A 710 5.14 -4.34 24.69
N LEU A 711 4.14 -4.24 23.82
CA LEU A 711 2.73 -4.39 24.19
C LEU A 711 2.37 -5.78 24.74
N THR A 712 3.27 -6.77 24.71
CA THR A 712 3.05 -8.04 25.45
C THR A 712 3.13 -7.85 26.96
N LYS A 713 3.72 -6.75 27.43
CA LYS A 713 3.76 -6.36 28.84
C LYS A 713 2.43 -5.71 29.24
N LYS A 714 1.93 -6.12 30.41
CA LYS A 714 0.64 -5.71 30.96
C LYS A 714 0.50 -4.18 31.10
N GLU A 715 1.51 -3.51 31.66
CA GLU A 715 1.48 -2.06 31.91
C GLU A 715 1.43 -1.24 30.60
N ASP A 716 2.19 -1.68 29.60
CA ASP A 716 2.24 -1.04 28.29
C ASP A 716 0.90 -1.16 27.55
N ILE A 717 0.29 -2.36 27.56
CA ILE A 717 -0.99 -2.58 26.87
C ILE A 717 -2.17 -1.94 27.60
N GLU A 718 -2.16 -1.89 28.94
CA GLU A 718 -3.19 -1.18 29.71
C GLU A 718 -3.17 0.33 29.40
N THR A 719 -1.98 0.92 29.29
CA THR A 719 -1.81 2.33 28.90
C THR A 719 -2.38 2.59 27.51
N VAL A 720 -2.06 1.73 26.54
CA VAL A 720 -2.57 1.85 25.17
C VAL A 720 -4.08 1.67 25.09
N LEU A 721 -4.64 0.68 25.80
CA LEU A 721 -6.09 0.48 25.86
C LEU A 721 -6.79 1.69 26.47
N GLN A 722 -6.22 2.31 27.52
CA GLN A 722 -6.81 3.50 28.11
C GLN A 722 -6.80 4.70 27.14
N GLN A 723 -5.74 4.87 26.35
CA GLN A 723 -5.68 5.89 25.31
C GLN A 723 -6.69 5.64 24.19
N ILE A 724 -6.81 4.40 23.71
CA ILE A 724 -7.81 4.03 22.71
C ILE A 724 -9.22 4.30 23.27
N LYS A 725 -9.46 4.00 24.56
CA LYS A 725 -10.76 4.25 25.20
C LYS A 725 -11.07 5.74 25.18
N GLN A 726 -10.11 6.56 25.61
CA GLN A 726 -10.30 8.00 25.67
C GLN A 726 -10.58 8.59 24.29
N GLU A 727 -9.88 8.11 23.26
CA GLU A 727 -10.09 8.57 21.89
C GLU A 727 -11.45 8.16 21.34
N LEU A 728 -11.89 6.94 21.60
CA LEU A 728 -13.24 6.49 21.23
C LEU A 728 -14.33 7.31 21.93
N VAL A 729 -14.14 7.62 23.22
CA VAL A 729 -15.04 8.49 23.97
C VAL A 729 -15.07 9.90 23.39
N ASN A 730 -13.91 10.46 23.04
CA ASN A 730 -13.82 11.77 22.38
C ASN A 730 -14.53 11.80 21.02
N ARG A 731 -14.67 10.64 20.36
CA ARG A 731 -15.38 10.46 19.09
C ARG A 731 -16.85 10.07 19.23
N GLY A 732 -17.40 10.17 20.45
CA GLY A 732 -18.83 10.00 20.71
C GLY A 732 -19.23 8.66 21.32
N LEU A 733 -18.27 7.78 21.66
CA LEU A 733 -18.57 6.55 22.39
C LEU A 733 -18.84 6.83 23.88
N SER A 734 -19.72 6.06 24.53
CA SER A 734 -20.00 6.25 25.97
C SER A 734 -18.76 5.99 26.84
N SER A 735 -18.57 6.80 27.89
CA SER A 735 -17.50 6.60 28.88
C SER A 735 -17.66 5.31 29.69
N SER A 736 -18.87 4.72 29.71
CA SER A 736 -19.19 3.44 30.33
C SER A 736 -18.66 2.22 29.56
N VAL A 737 -18.10 2.39 28.37
CA VAL A 737 -17.55 1.27 27.59
C VAL A 737 -16.36 0.63 28.29
N GLU A 738 -16.39 -0.68 28.46
CA GLU A 738 -15.24 -1.47 28.90
C GLU A 738 -14.46 -1.99 27.70
N MET A 739 -13.13 -1.83 27.71
CA MET A 739 -12.26 -2.49 26.75
C MET A 739 -11.47 -3.59 27.44
N LYS A 740 -11.53 -4.79 26.85
CA LYS A 740 -10.82 -5.98 27.33
C LYS A 740 -9.91 -6.50 26.22
N LEU A 741 -8.63 -6.68 26.55
CA LEU A 741 -7.66 -7.28 25.62
C LEU A 741 -8.01 -8.74 25.39
N ARG A 742 -8.31 -9.12 24.15
CA ARG A 742 -8.63 -10.52 23.81
C ARG A 742 -7.38 -11.35 23.52
N LYS A 743 -6.49 -10.83 22.68
CA LYS A 743 -5.25 -11.51 22.27
C LYS A 743 -4.25 -10.46 21.82
N ILE A 744 -2.98 -10.69 22.14
CA ILE A 744 -1.88 -9.96 21.51
C ILE A 744 -0.96 -10.94 20.79
N LYS A 745 -0.59 -10.59 19.56
CA LYS A 745 0.38 -11.34 18.77
C LYS A 745 1.48 -10.37 18.34
N LYS A 746 2.69 -10.57 18.86
CA LYS A 746 3.88 -9.88 18.36
C LYS A 746 4.18 -10.42 16.97
N THR A 747 3.96 -9.60 15.94
CA THR A 747 4.39 -9.90 14.58
C THR A 747 5.80 -9.35 14.43
N GLN A 748 6.74 -10.14 13.91
CA GLN A 748 8.04 -9.57 13.53
C GLN A 748 7.81 -8.54 12.40
N PRO A 749 8.60 -7.45 12.37
CA PRO A 749 8.50 -6.43 11.33
C PRO A 749 8.47 -7.01 9.92
#